data_AF-A0AA43TN97-F1
#
_entry.id   AF-A0AA43TN97-F1
#
_cell.length_a   1.000
_cell.length_b   1.000
_cell.length_c   1.000
_cell.angle_alpha   90.00
_cell.angle_beta   90.00
_cell.angle_gamma   90.00
#
_symmetry.space_group_name_H-M   'P 1'
#
loop_
_entity.id
_entity.type
_entity.pdbx_description
1 polymer ?
#
loop_
_entity_poly.entity_id
_entity_poly.type
_entity_poly.pdbx_seq_one_letter_code
_entity_poly.pdbx_strand_id
1 'polypeptide(L)'
;MAASVLPLQPVKLAPGPSPLTPEQTYWRSFKSQIILPSLNSNPITHISQPPPPLNVSIPPSDLFAVTTGTRVQLYSTRTRKLVKTISRFDDIAHGADVRRDGRVMVAGDESGAVQVFDINSRAILKTWREHKQPVWVTQFSPTESTALMSASDDRTVRLWDLPSQESVTSFAGHQDYVRSGAFMPGQASGLLVSGSYDQTVKLWDPRTSGGAVMTFQHSAPIESVLPMPSGTFVAAAADDQISILDLIAAKPLQLLKNHQKTVTSLCLATDNTRLVSGGLDGHLKIFETAGWNVVYGSKYPSPILSLSVVQAGAVREDRHLAVGLQNGNLSIKTRLSGPQKIKERARQKEMQAMIEGKTEERSQKDARKKTRGYEKRIRGQDFTGEGADIIIEGRPKGNVKTKPFEKLLRKGKYAAALNEVLETGNLSNIVTLLTVLRHRSATRTALAGRDEVSLQPIFKWICKYITDPRYVNLCVDTGMLIIDLYSEHMGESSVIDRLTARMHKTVQMEVERSQQAWQTQGMLGMLMSANVDIEIAKMGEKLQATDVGSIPGIVNDVRNTFHSQKTKALEFRKTQLRKLYWGLKDHADDLLAACKKDIGKGTFETSTEVDWCTNDCIFVSNKLEEWAKDESIPDIPFTQSMLRPKCRKEPLGIVLVIGTYNFPIILLLLPLIGAIAAGNTAIIKPSENAPNVAVVVERLVKSSLDQSCYRVVQGAIPETTSLLDQKWDKIFYTGGVNVATIIAKKAAETLTPYTLELGGRNPAIVTKNANIRLAARRLLWGKTHNAGQVCISQNYTMVEQHVLEAFIAEMKGAMKEFFPNGTRDTDDYGRMVNQRQFARVRAMLDNTKGEIIMGGGMDESDLYIEPTMILLDSAKDSLMSDESFGPLITIIPFTSLDSAIETANATHDTPLGFYPFGSSSEIEKMLQGVRSGGASVNDGFIHGSLQTLPFGGVGDSGQGAYRGKASFDCFSHRRTVTKTPGWAEGLLSFRYPPYEGKLAQMRRSGLLKPNFDRDGKEKLSVVTYCLTLCAKSISSSLVRYAAVLLAGIGLQQYLNRRG
;
A
#
# COMPACT_ATOMS: atom_id res chain seq x y z
N MET A 1 -29.56 -22.91 2.08
CA MET A 1 -29.25 -21.98 0.97
C MET A 1 -28.53 -22.77 -0.12
N ALA A 2 -29.14 -22.99 -1.28
CA ALA A 2 -28.44 -23.63 -2.40
C ALA A 2 -27.48 -22.62 -3.03
N ALA A 3 -26.19 -22.93 -3.07
CA ALA A 3 -25.20 -22.06 -3.72
C ALA A 3 -25.52 -21.94 -5.21
N SER A 4 -25.57 -20.71 -5.73
CA SER A 4 -25.81 -20.46 -7.15
C SER A 4 -24.69 -21.07 -8.01
N VAL A 5 -25.05 -21.62 -9.16
CA VAL A 5 -24.11 -22.27 -10.06
C VAL A 5 -23.22 -21.24 -10.78
N LEU A 6 -21.99 -21.04 -10.30
CA LEU A 6 -21.04 -20.05 -10.85
C LEU A 6 -20.23 -20.60 -12.03
N PRO A 7 -20.02 -19.83 -13.12
CA PRO A 7 -19.13 -20.24 -14.22
C PRO A 7 -17.70 -20.48 -13.75
N LEU A 8 -16.93 -21.28 -14.50
CA LEU A 8 -15.52 -21.49 -14.16
C LEU A 8 -14.77 -20.17 -14.30
N GLN A 9 -14.02 -19.80 -13.26
CA GLN A 9 -13.17 -18.63 -13.30
C GLN A 9 -11.97 -18.93 -14.20
N PRO A 10 -11.70 -18.10 -15.23
CA PRO A 10 -10.51 -18.28 -16.05
C PRO A 10 -9.26 -18.07 -15.19
N VAL A 11 -8.24 -18.90 -15.39
CA VAL A 11 -6.97 -18.78 -14.68
C VAL A 11 -6.34 -17.42 -15.03
N LYS A 12 -6.10 -16.60 -14.01
CA LYS A 12 -5.35 -15.35 -14.15
C LYS A 12 -3.87 -15.69 -14.09
N LEU A 13 -3.18 -15.48 -15.20
CA LEU A 13 -1.75 -15.72 -15.31
C LEU A 13 -0.98 -14.49 -14.87
N ALA A 14 0.20 -14.71 -14.30
CA ALA A 14 1.11 -13.62 -14.00
C ALA A 14 1.47 -12.87 -15.30
N PRO A 15 1.28 -11.54 -15.36
CA PRO A 15 1.80 -10.75 -16.46
C PRO A 15 3.33 -10.71 -16.41
N GLY A 16 3.98 -10.55 -17.56
CA GLY A 16 5.41 -10.23 -17.60
C GLY A 16 5.71 -8.83 -17.02
N PRO A 17 6.99 -8.45 -16.88
CA PRO A 17 7.41 -7.21 -16.21
C PRO A 17 6.92 -5.93 -16.89
N SER A 18 6.54 -5.98 -18.17
CA SER A 18 5.95 -4.86 -18.91
C SER A 18 4.54 -5.23 -19.41
N PRO A 19 3.53 -5.29 -18.53
CA PRO A 19 2.16 -5.51 -18.97
C PRO A 19 1.64 -4.32 -19.78
N LEU A 20 0.70 -4.60 -20.67
CA LEU A 20 -0.06 -3.53 -21.33
C LEU A 20 -0.86 -2.76 -20.29
N THR A 21 -0.49 -1.51 -20.07
CA THR A 21 -1.19 -0.66 -19.10
C THR A 21 -2.60 -0.31 -19.62
N PRO A 22 -3.54 0.02 -18.72
CA PRO A 22 -4.86 0.50 -19.13
C PRO A 22 -4.79 1.69 -20.08
N GLU A 23 -3.82 2.58 -19.88
CA GLU A 23 -3.61 3.75 -20.73
C GLU A 23 -3.05 3.42 -22.09
N GLN A 24 -2.07 2.51 -22.18
CA GLN A 24 -1.61 1.99 -23.47
C GLN A 24 -2.77 1.33 -24.22
N THR A 25 -3.68 0.64 -23.51
CA THR A 25 -4.89 0.05 -24.09
C THR A 25 -5.88 1.13 -24.57
N TYR A 26 -6.01 2.23 -23.84
CA TYR A 26 -6.82 3.39 -24.23
C TYR A 26 -6.29 4.01 -25.52
N TRP A 27 -5.00 4.34 -25.58
CA TRP A 27 -4.39 4.97 -26.76
C TRP A 27 -4.31 4.03 -27.97
N ARG A 28 -4.14 2.72 -27.75
CA ARG A 28 -4.26 1.69 -28.80
C ARG A 28 -5.69 1.50 -29.30
N SER A 29 -6.70 2.03 -28.61
CA SER A 29 -8.10 1.94 -29.05
C SER A 29 -8.42 2.87 -30.23
N PHE A 30 -7.56 3.85 -30.52
CA PHE A 30 -7.61 4.70 -31.71
C PHE A 30 -7.17 3.92 -32.96
N LYS A 31 -8.00 2.97 -33.40
CA LYS A 31 -7.65 1.98 -34.43
C LYS A 31 -8.01 2.38 -35.85
N SER A 32 -9.14 3.05 -36.07
CA SER A 32 -9.57 3.35 -37.44
C SER A 32 -8.81 4.57 -37.96
N GLN A 33 -7.69 4.30 -38.62
CA GLN A 33 -6.86 5.30 -39.27
C GLN A 33 -7.39 5.61 -40.66
N ILE A 34 -7.54 6.89 -40.96
CA ILE A 34 -7.76 7.41 -42.30
C ILE A 34 -6.57 8.31 -42.61
N ILE A 35 -5.92 8.09 -43.75
CA ILE A 35 -4.84 8.93 -44.25
C ILE A 35 -5.43 9.75 -45.40
N LEU A 36 -5.42 11.06 -45.26
CA LEU A 36 -5.92 12.00 -46.27
C LEU A 36 -4.72 12.77 -46.83
N PRO A 37 -4.35 12.58 -48.10
CA PRO A 37 -3.28 13.36 -48.71
C PRO A 37 -3.74 14.81 -48.94
N SER A 38 -2.85 15.77 -48.69
CA SER A 38 -3.05 17.16 -49.07
C SER A 38 -3.01 17.31 -50.60
N LEU A 39 -3.74 18.29 -51.12
CA LEU A 39 -3.67 18.66 -52.54
C LEU A 39 -2.27 19.22 -52.81
N ASN A 40 -1.58 18.66 -53.80
CA ASN A 40 -0.19 18.97 -54.19
C ASN A 40 0.90 18.58 -53.18
N SER A 41 0.60 17.70 -52.21
CA SER A 41 1.59 17.18 -51.24
C SER A 41 2.30 18.24 -50.39
N ASN A 42 1.70 19.43 -50.25
CA ASN A 42 2.19 20.48 -49.37
C ASN A 42 2.16 20.02 -47.89
N PRO A 43 3.19 20.38 -47.09
CA PRO A 43 3.24 20.03 -45.67
C PRO A 43 2.06 20.62 -44.90
N ILE A 44 1.61 19.91 -43.87
CA ILE A 44 0.54 20.39 -42.98
C ILE A 44 1.16 21.22 -41.86
N THR A 45 0.95 22.52 -41.90
CA THR A 45 1.59 23.50 -41.01
C THR A 45 0.90 23.57 -39.65
N HIS A 46 -0.44 23.64 -39.62
CA HIS A 46 -1.20 23.82 -38.38
C HIS A 46 -2.52 23.06 -38.40
N ILE A 47 -2.92 22.51 -37.24
CA ILE A 47 -4.23 21.89 -37.02
C ILE A 47 -4.85 22.55 -35.78
N SER A 48 -6.01 23.16 -35.95
CA SER A 48 -6.73 23.83 -34.87
C SER A 48 -8.13 23.28 -34.68
N GLN A 49 -8.58 23.31 -33.43
CA GLN A 49 -9.96 23.04 -33.07
C GLN A 49 -10.50 24.23 -32.26
N PRO A 50 -11.72 24.72 -32.56
CA PRO A 50 -12.36 25.75 -31.77
C PRO A 50 -12.57 25.28 -30.32
N PRO A 51 -12.32 26.13 -29.31
CA PRO A 51 -12.63 25.80 -27.92
C PRO A 51 -14.14 25.62 -27.73
N PRO A 52 -14.60 24.75 -26.81
CA PRO A 52 -16.03 24.47 -26.61
C PRO A 52 -16.78 25.72 -26.10
N PRO A 53 -18.09 25.92 -26.37
CA PRO A 53 -18.89 27.08 -25.92
C PRO A 53 -18.96 27.25 -24.38
N LEU A 54 -19.00 28.50 -23.87
CA LEU A 54 -19.06 28.82 -22.41
C LEU A 54 -20.48 28.54 -21.91
N ASN A 55 -21.46 28.72 -22.81
CA ASN A 55 -22.88 28.45 -22.59
C ASN A 55 -23.26 27.09 -23.17
N VAL A 56 -23.80 26.21 -22.34
CA VAL A 56 -24.25 24.83 -22.68
C VAL A 56 -25.40 24.83 -23.71
N SER A 57 -26.04 25.98 -23.95
CA SER A 57 -27.15 26.15 -24.91
C SER A 57 -26.71 26.25 -26.37
N ILE A 58 -25.43 26.56 -26.66
CA ILE A 58 -24.92 26.65 -28.03
C ILE A 58 -24.34 25.28 -28.42
N PRO A 59 -24.81 24.64 -29.52
CA PRO A 59 -24.26 23.36 -29.93
C PRO A 59 -22.76 23.50 -30.28
N PRO A 60 -21.89 22.59 -29.80
CA PRO A 60 -20.46 22.64 -30.12
C PRO A 60 -20.26 22.51 -31.63
N SER A 61 -19.29 23.26 -32.17
CA SER A 61 -18.98 23.23 -33.59
C SER A 61 -18.39 21.87 -33.99
N ASP A 62 -18.96 21.27 -35.04
CA ASP A 62 -18.56 19.96 -35.56
C ASP A 62 -17.40 20.06 -36.57
N LEU A 63 -16.55 21.09 -36.45
CA LEU A 63 -15.49 21.43 -37.42
C LEU A 63 -14.12 21.52 -36.75
N PHE A 64 -13.07 21.10 -37.47
CA PHE A 64 -11.68 21.41 -37.16
C PHE A 64 -10.95 21.84 -38.43
N ALA A 65 -9.98 22.74 -38.30
CA ALA A 65 -9.26 23.33 -39.43
C ALA A 65 -7.87 22.73 -39.57
N VAL A 66 -7.44 22.55 -40.82
CA VAL A 66 -6.13 22.04 -41.20
C VAL A 66 -5.56 22.96 -42.26
N THR A 67 -4.42 23.57 -41.98
CA THR A 67 -3.74 24.50 -42.88
C THR A 67 -2.67 23.75 -43.68
N THR A 68 -2.70 23.92 -45.01
CA THR A 68 -1.80 23.23 -45.94
C THR A 68 -1.42 24.17 -47.10
N GLY A 69 -0.18 24.66 -47.12
CA GLY A 69 0.28 25.59 -48.16
C GLY A 69 -0.63 26.83 -48.28
N THR A 70 -1.05 27.17 -49.50
CA THR A 70 -1.91 28.34 -49.80
C THR A 70 -3.41 28.15 -49.47
N ARG A 71 -3.77 27.14 -48.67
CA ARG A 71 -5.17 26.76 -48.42
C ARG A 71 -5.42 26.33 -46.98
N VAL A 72 -6.64 26.59 -46.51
CA VAL A 72 -7.17 26.05 -45.25
C VAL A 72 -8.33 25.11 -45.55
N GLN A 73 -8.24 23.89 -45.03
CA GLN A 73 -9.23 22.83 -45.19
C GLN A 73 -10.01 22.61 -43.89
N LEU A 74 -11.33 22.69 -43.96
CA LEU A 74 -12.22 22.45 -42.83
C LEU A 74 -12.78 21.04 -42.91
N TYR A 75 -12.55 20.24 -41.87
CA TYR A 75 -12.99 18.86 -41.76
C TYR A 75 -14.09 18.71 -40.73
N SER A 76 -15.02 17.79 -40.98
CA SER A 76 -16.07 17.46 -40.00
C SER A 76 -15.55 16.51 -38.93
N THR A 77 -15.76 16.85 -37.66
CA THR A 77 -15.45 15.98 -36.51
C THR A 77 -16.31 14.71 -36.48
N ARG A 78 -17.46 14.68 -37.17
CA ARG A 78 -18.37 13.53 -37.19
C ARG A 78 -18.07 12.57 -38.33
N THR A 79 -17.95 13.09 -39.55
CA THR A 79 -17.79 12.26 -40.76
C THR A 79 -16.33 12.10 -41.17
N ARG A 80 -15.42 12.96 -40.68
CA ARG A 80 -14.00 13.05 -41.07
C ARG A 80 -13.79 13.39 -42.54
N LYS A 81 -14.84 13.85 -43.22
CA LYS A 81 -14.79 14.32 -44.60
C LYS A 81 -14.46 15.80 -44.62
N LEU A 82 -13.81 16.21 -45.70
CA LEU A 82 -13.62 17.61 -46.05
C LEU A 82 -14.99 18.27 -46.27
N VAL A 83 -15.24 19.35 -45.55
CA VAL A 83 -16.48 20.14 -45.64
C VAL A 83 -16.28 21.30 -46.58
N LYS A 84 -15.20 22.07 -46.39
CA LYS A 84 -14.89 23.28 -47.18
C LYS A 84 -13.39 23.48 -47.31
N THR A 85 -12.99 24.17 -48.39
CA THR A 85 -11.63 24.64 -48.62
C THR A 85 -11.65 26.13 -48.90
N ILE A 86 -10.79 26.88 -48.21
CA ILE A 86 -10.59 28.32 -48.38
C ILE A 86 -9.21 28.50 -49.03
N SER A 87 -9.15 29.25 -50.12
CA SER A 87 -7.94 29.41 -50.97
C SER A 87 -7.75 30.85 -51.45
N ARG A 88 -8.33 31.83 -50.73
CA ARG A 88 -8.27 33.27 -51.07
C ARG A 88 -7.07 33.97 -50.43
N PHE A 89 -6.00 33.22 -50.17
CA PHE A 89 -4.76 33.76 -49.62
C PHE A 89 -3.87 34.22 -50.78
N ASP A 90 -3.19 35.35 -50.58
CA ASP A 90 -2.24 35.86 -51.57
C ASP A 90 -1.01 34.93 -51.66
N ASP A 91 -0.66 34.28 -50.54
CA ASP A 91 0.48 33.36 -50.41
C ASP A 91 0.20 32.19 -49.43
N ILE A 92 1.24 31.49 -48.94
CA ILE A 92 1.13 30.39 -47.99
C ILE A 92 0.45 30.84 -46.69
N ALA A 93 -0.52 30.04 -46.22
CA ALA A 93 -1.13 30.23 -44.92
C ALA A 93 -0.38 29.39 -43.87
N HIS A 94 -0.01 30.01 -42.75
CA HIS A 94 0.74 29.32 -41.68
C HIS A 94 -0.20 28.90 -40.54
N GLY A 95 -0.85 29.86 -39.90
CA GLY A 95 -1.78 29.66 -38.79
C GLY A 95 -3.20 29.93 -39.24
N ALA A 96 -4.12 29.00 -38.95
CA ALA A 96 -5.55 29.24 -39.05
C ALA A 96 -6.24 28.76 -37.78
N ASP A 97 -7.20 29.54 -37.30
CA ASP A 97 -8.00 29.20 -36.14
C ASP A 97 -9.47 29.52 -36.38
N VAL A 98 -10.33 28.67 -35.84
CA VAL A 98 -11.78 28.79 -35.99
C VAL A 98 -12.34 29.32 -34.69
N ARG A 99 -13.18 30.35 -34.78
CA ARG A 99 -13.85 30.91 -33.62
C ARG A 99 -14.76 29.86 -32.98
N ARG A 100 -14.92 29.94 -31.66
CA ARG A 100 -15.78 29.08 -30.84
C ARG A 100 -17.17 28.79 -31.41
N ASP A 101 -17.80 29.77 -32.08
CA ASP A 101 -19.14 29.62 -32.67
C ASP A 101 -19.15 28.81 -33.97
N GLY A 102 -17.97 28.48 -34.52
CA GLY A 102 -17.80 27.70 -35.74
C GLY A 102 -18.20 28.43 -37.02
N ARG A 103 -18.39 29.77 -36.97
CA ARG A 103 -18.84 30.57 -38.11
C ARG A 103 -17.72 31.41 -38.71
N VAL A 104 -16.80 31.89 -37.88
CA VAL A 104 -15.72 32.77 -38.31
C VAL A 104 -14.39 32.04 -38.20
N MET A 105 -13.51 32.26 -39.17
CA MET A 105 -12.14 31.75 -39.18
C MET A 105 -11.17 32.91 -39.36
N VAL A 106 -10.04 32.87 -38.67
CA VAL A 106 -8.91 33.76 -38.93
C VAL A 106 -7.76 32.94 -39.50
N ALA A 107 -7.01 33.52 -40.42
CA ALA A 107 -5.77 32.95 -40.90
C ALA A 107 -4.75 34.04 -41.23
N GLY A 108 -3.49 33.76 -40.91
CA GLY A 108 -2.34 34.57 -41.27
C GLY A 108 -1.65 34.03 -42.53
N ASP A 109 -1.25 34.93 -43.42
CA ASP A 109 -0.49 34.60 -44.62
C ASP A 109 0.99 35.01 -44.53
N GLU A 110 1.78 34.51 -45.48
CA GLU A 110 3.21 34.81 -45.62
C GLU A 110 3.46 36.28 -46.03
N SER A 111 2.48 36.94 -46.67
CA SER A 111 2.57 38.36 -47.04
C SER A 111 2.45 39.32 -45.84
N GLY A 112 2.11 38.80 -44.66
CA GLY A 112 1.89 39.58 -43.43
C GLY A 112 0.45 40.05 -43.24
N ALA A 113 -0.49 39.63 -44.07
CA ALA A 113 -1.90 39.93 -43.89
C ALA A 113 -2.57 38.94 -42.94
N VAL A 114 -3.39 39.47 -42.03
CA VAL A 114 -4.29 38.68 -41.19
C VAL A 114 -5.69 38.82 -41.76
N GLN A 115 -6.25 37.72 -42.23
CA GLN A 115 -7.55 37.70 -42.92
C GLN A 115 -8.59 36.94 -42.10
N VAL A 116 -9.76 37.55 -41.93
CA VAL A 116 -10.91 36.96 -41.24
C VAL A 116 -11.97 36.60 -42.28
N PHE A 117 -12.43 35.36 -42.25
CA PHE A 117 -13.40 34.82 -43.18
C PHE A 117 -14.68 34.39 -42.46
N ASP A 118 -15.81 34.59 -43.13
CA ASP A 118 -17.02 33.85 -42.80
C ASP A 118 -16.96 32.46 -43.45
N ILE A 119 -17.04 31.41 -42.63
CA ILE A 119 -16.98 30.01 -43.07
C ILE A 119 -18.18 29.67 -43.96
N ASN A 120 -19.34 30.30 -43.74
CA ASN A 120 -20.55 30.03 -44.51
C ASN A 120 -20.46 30.55 -45.93
N SER A 121 -20.24 31.85 -46.09
CA SER A 121 -20.15 32.54 -47.39
C SER A 121 -18.78 32.43 -48.07
N ARG A 122 -17.72 32.06 -47.34
CA ARG A 122 -16.31 32.14 -47.79
C ARG A 122 -15.86 33.56 -48.16
N ALA A 123 -16.62 34.57 -47.75
CA ALA A 123 -16.27 35.96 -47.94
C ALA A 123 -15.24 36.39 -46.90
N ILE A 124 -14.37 37.31 -47.31
CA ILE A 124 -13.47 38.00 -46.39
C ILE A 124 -14.32 39.03 -45.64
N LEU A 125 -14.39 38.90 -44.33
CA LEU A 125 -15.03 39.87 -43.45
C LEU A 125 -14.10 41.06 -43.19
N LYS A 126 -12.80 40.77 -43.00
CA LYS A 126 -11.80 41.79 -42.69
C LYS A 126 -10.39 41.34 -43.08
N THR A 127 -9.56 42.31 -43.41
CA THR A 127 -8.14 42.12 -43.68
C THR A 127 -7.34 43.20 -42.96
N TRP A 128 -6.36 42.79 -42.16
CA TRP A 128 -5.37 43.69 -41.56
C TRP A 128 -4.02 43.50 -42.26
N ARG A 129 -3.35 44.60 -42.63
CA ARG A 129 -2.04 44.61 -43.31
C ARG A 129 -1.01 45.46 -42.55
N GLU A 130 -0.99 45.36 -41.21
CA GLU A 130 -0.01 46.12 -40.42
C GLU A 130 1.29 45.33 -40.13
N HIS A 131 1.25 44.00 -40.18
CA HIS A 131 2.47 43.20 -40.13
C HIS A 131 3.20 43.32 -41.48
N LYS A 132 4.53 43.47 -41.41
CA LYS A 132 5.39 43.61 -42.60
C LYS A 132 6.08 42.30 -43.01
N GLN A 133 5.94 41.27 -42.19
CA GLN A 133 6.57 39.95 -42.34
C GLN A 133 5.53 38.85 -42.06
N PRO A 134 5.83 37.57 -42.39
CA PRO A 134 4.90 36.46 -42.25
C PRO A 134 4.25 36.36 -40.87
N VAL A 135 2.96 36.01 -40.83
CA VAL A 135 2.22 35.77 -39.59
C VAL A 135 2.05 34.26 -39.40
N TRP A 136 2.77 33.70 -38.41
CA TRP A 136 2.81 32.26 -38.18
C TRP A 136 1.64 31.74 -37.36
N VAL A 137 1.25 32.47 -36.32
CA VAL A 137 0.17 32.05 -35.41
C VAL A 137 -0.89 33.13 -35.36
N THR A 138 -2.13 32.70 -35.54
CA THR A 138 -3.33 33.50 -35.29
C THR A 138 -4.26 32.67 -34.44
N GLN A 139 -4.66 33.16 -33.27
CA GLN A 139 -5.54 32.45 -32.35
C GLN A 139 -6.65 33.36 -31.84
N PHE A 140 -7.87 32.85 -31.72
CA PHE A 140 -8.94 33.57 -31.04
C PHE A 140 -8.82 33.48 -29.51
N SER A 141 -9.28 34.51 -28.82
CA SER A 141 -9.40 34.46 -27.36
C SER A 141 -10.39 33.38 -26.93
N PRO A 142 -10.09 32.57 -25.89
CA PRO A 142 -11.00 31.56 -25.39
C PRO A 142 -12.18 32.15 -24.60
N THR A 143 -12.06 33.38 -24.10
CA THR A 143 -13.06 34.07 -23.28
C THR A 143 -13.87 35.08 -24.10
N GLU A 144 -13.19 35.93 -24.86
CA GLU A 144 -13.79 37.03 -25.62
C GLU A 144 -13.99 36.63 -27.09
N SER A 145 -15.17 36.89 -27.64
CA SER A 145 -15.51 36.46 -29.01
C SER A 145 -14.97 37.36 -30.12
N THR A 146 -14.49 38.56 -29.77
CA THR A 146 -14.03 39.57 -30.73
C THR A 146 -12.51 39.74 -30.75
N ALA A 147 -11.84 39.38 -29.66
CA ALA A 147 -10.40 39.46 -29.52
C ALA A 147 -9.66 38.27 -30.17
N LEU A 148 -8.55 38.55 -30.83
CA LEU A 148 -7.62 37.57 -31.38
C LEU A 148 -6.17 38.04 -31.24
N MET A 149 -5.23 37.11 -31.21
CA MET A 149 -3.80 37.41 -31.21
C MET A 149 -3.14 37.00 -32.52
N SER A 150 -2.09 37.72 -32.91
CA SER A 150 -1.16 37.30 -33.97
C SER A 150 0.28 37.31 -33.46
N ALA A 151 1.08 36.35 -33.92
CA ALA A 151 2.52 36.33 -33.75
C ALA A 151 3.19 36.25 -35.13
N SER A 152 4.15 37.16 -35.36
CA SER A 152 4.79 37.36 -36.65
C SER A 152 6.31 37.29 -36.56
N ASP A 153 6.94 37.02 -37.70
CA ASP A 153 8.39 37.09 -37.86
C ASP A 153 8.91 38.54 -37.69
N ASP A 154 8.06 39.57 -37.73
CA ASP A 154 8.45 40.97 -37.47
C ASP A 154 8.85 41.28 -36.01
N ARG A 155 8.95 40.24 -35.17
CA ARG A 155 9.27 40.26 -33.74
C ARG A 155 8.17 40.83 -32.85
N THR A 156 6.97 41.03 -33.40
CA THR A 156 5.83 41.56 -32.65
C THR A 156 4.75 40.51 -32.41
N VAL A 157 4.14 40.59 -31.24
CA VAL A 157 2.87 39.92 -30.92
C VAL A 157 1.83 41.02 -30.84
N ARG A 158 0.72 40.88 -31.55
CA ARG A 158 -0.34 41.90 -31.58
C ARG A 158 -1.67 41.33 -31.14
N LEU A 159 -2.43 42.15 -30.42
CA LEU A 159 -3.81 41.87 -30.06
C LEU A 159 -4.74 42.68 -30.96
N TRP A 160 -5.73 42.03 -31.55
CA TRP A 160 -6.71 42.66 -32.43
C TRP A 160 -8.11 42.48 -31.87
N ASP A 161 -8.97 43.44 -32.19
CA ASP A 161 -10.40 43.36 -31.94
C ASP A 161 -11.14 43.45 -33.28
N LEU A 162 -12.09 42.53 -33.51
CA LEU A 162 -12.78 42.37 -34.80
C LEU A 162 -13.42 43.66 -35.35
N PRO A 163 -14.08 44.52 -34.53
CA PRO A 163 -14.59 45.81 -34.97
C PRO A 163 -13.49 46.83 -35.34
N SER A 164 -12.35 46.83 -34.64
CA SER A 164 -11.26 47.81 -34.81
C SER A 164 -10.48 47.62 -36.11
N GLN A 165 -10.23 48.70 -36.87
CA GLN A 165 -9.39 48.64 -38.07
C GLN A 165 -7.89 48.57 -37.74
N GLU A 166 -7.49 49.04 -36.57
CA GLU A 166 -6.11 49.01 -36.09
C GLU A 166 -5.92 47.96 -34.99
N SER A 167 -4.67 47.51 -34.80
CA SER A 167 -4.32 46.67 -33.64
C SER A 167 -4.55 47.40 -32.32
N VAL A 168 -5.10 46.69 -31.32
CA VAL A 168 -5.44 47.27 -30.01
C VAL A 168 -4.18 47.51 -29.19
N THR A 169 -3.32 46.50 -29.15
CA THR A 169 -2.02 46.59 -28.50
C THR A 169 -0.96 45.86 -29.33
N SER A 170 0.24 46.43 -29.37
CA SER A 170 1.42 45.79 -29.94
C SER A 170 2.44 45.53 -28.83
N PHE A 171 2.92 44.29 -28.74
CA PHE A 171 3.96 43.87 -27.82
C PHE A 171 5.26 43.70 -28.61
N ALA A 172 6.22 44.58 -28.32
CA ALA A 172 7.56 44.54 -28.87
C ALA A 172 8.56 44.22 -27.76
N GLY A 173 9.39 43.19 -27.96
CA GLY A 173 10.43 42.83 -27.00
C GLY A 173 11.12 41.48 -27.25
N HIS A 174 10.71 40.73 -28.27
CA HIS A 174 11.50 39.62 -28.80
C HIS A 174 12.60 40.14 -29.74
N GLN A 175 13.72 39.42 -29.79
CA GLN A 175 14.88 39.80 -30.63
C GLN A 175 14.88 39.08 -31.99
N ASP A 176 14.14 37.98 -32.10
CA ASP A 176 14.06 37.12 -33.29
C ASP A 176 12.60 36.66 -33.55
N TYR A 177 12.39 35.84 -34.57
CA TYR A 177 11.08 35.37 -35.05
C TYR A 177 10.18 34.82 -33.95
N VAL A 178 8.90 35.22 -33.93
CA VAL A 178 7.91 34.74 -32.97
C VAL A 178 6.93 33.81 -33.68
N ARG A 179 7.15 32.50 -33.50
CA ARG A 179 6.41 31.46 -34.24
C ARG A 179 5.44 30.65 -33.40
N SER A 180 5.42 30.86 -32.09
CA SER A 180 4.47 30.21 -31.20
C SER A 180 3.86 31.22 -30.23
N GLY A 181 2.57 31.08 -29.96
CA GLY A 181 1.87 31.91 -29.02
C GLY A 181 0.51 31.36 -28.66
N ALA A 182 0.06 31.62 -27.44
CA ALA A 182 -1.24 31.21 -26.97
C ALA A 182 -1.81 32.15 -25.90
N PHE A 183 -3.14 32.15 -25.77
CA PHE A 183 -3.82 32.78 -24.64
C PHE A 183 -3.71 31.93 -23.37
N MET A 184 -3.46 32.57 -22.22
CA MET A 184 -3.52 31.89 -20.92
C MET A 184 -4.97 31.56 -20.54
N PRO A 185 -5.28 30.29 -20.18
CA PRO A 185 -6.60 29.91 -19.70
C PRO A 185 -6.75 30.20 -18.19
N GLY A 186 -7.93 30.66 -17.74
CA GLY A 186 -8.25 30.84 -16.31
C GLY A 186 -8.87 32.19 -15.96
N GLN A 187 -9.00 32.50 -14.66
CA GLN A 187 -9.48 33.81 -14.18
C GLN A 187 -8.48 34.96 -14.41
N ALA A 188 -7.25 34.65 -14.84
CA ALA A 188 -6.29 35.64 -15.33
C ALA A 188 -6.73 36.12 -16.73
N SER A 189 -7.75 36.97 -16.79
CA SER A 189 -8.29 37.46 -18.06
C SER A 189 -7.25 38.28 -18.82
N GLY A 190 -6.83 37.76 -19.98
CA GLY A 190 -6.09 38.53 -20.98
C GLY A 190 -4.58 38.31 -21.06
N LEU A 191 -3.95 37.50 -20.20
CA LEU A 191 -2.51 37.22 -20.33
C LEU A 191 -2.20 36.41 -21.60
N LEU A 192 -1.11 36.79 -22.28
CA LEU A 192 -0.63 36.16 -23.51
C LEU A 192 0.75 35.55 -23.28
N VAL A 193 0.99 34.36 -23.80
CA VAL A 193 2.33 33.76 -23.80
C VAL A 193 2.82 33.61 -25.23
N SER A 194 4.09 33.96 -25.48
CA SER A 194 4.75 33.79 -26.78
C SER A 194 6.11 33.12 -26.63
N GLY A 195 6.45 32.26 -27.58
CA GLY A 195 7.76 31.64 -27.70
C GLY A 195 8.43 32.09 -29.00
N SER A 196 9.69 32.50 -28.89
CA SER A 196 10.48 33.02 -30.01
C SER A 196 11.72 32.17 -30.26
N TYR A 197 12.27 32.32 -31.46
CA TYR A 197 13.54 31.75 -31.85
C TYR A 197 14.75 32.44 -31.20
N ASP A 198 14.53 33.56 -30.48
CA ASP A 198 15.51 34.18 -29.57
C ASP A 198 15.75 33.34 -28.29
N GLN A 199 15.19 32.14 -28.23
CA GLN A 199 15.26 31.19 -27.12
C GLN A 199 14.54 31.70 -25.87
N THR A 200 13.58 32.62 -26.00
CA THR A 200 12.80 33.13 -24.87
C THR A 200 11.31 32.83 -24.97
N VAL A 201 10.73 32.43 -23.83
CA VAL A 201 9.28 32.45 -23.60
C VAL A 201 8.94 33.70 -22.82
N LYS A 202 8.05 34.53 -23.37
CA LYS A 202 7.61 35.79 -22.74
C LYS A 202 6.13 35.75 -22.41
N LEU A 203 5.79 36.30 -21.25
CA LEU A 203 4.42 36.50 -20.80
C LEU A 203 4.07 37.99 -20.87
N TRP A 204 2.94 38.33 -21.49
CA TRP A 204 2.49 39.70 -21.73
C TRP A 204 1.16 39.97 -21.02
N ASP A 205 1.03 41.15 -20.44
CA ASP A 205 -0.22 41.65 -19.87
C ASP A 205 -0.75 42.81 -20.73
N PRO A 206 -1.93 42.68 -21.35
CA PRO A 206 -2.49 43.72 -22.21
C PRO A 206 -2.91 44.98 -21.44
N ARG A 207 -3.01 44.92 -20.10
CA ARG A 207 -3.35 46.08 -19.26
C ARG A 207 -2.16 47.01 -19.05
N THR A 208 -0.95 46.53 -19.29
CA THR A 208 0.29 47.30 -19.13
C THR A 208 0.96 47.43 -20.48
N SER A 209 1.05 48.66 -21.01
CA SER A 209 1.73 48.97 -22.28
C SER A 209 3.26 48.99 -22.15
N GLY A 210 3.81 48.04 -21.38
CA GLY A 210 5.24 47.87 -21.09
C GLY A 210 5.75 46.48 -21.49
N GLY A 211 7.07 46.28 -21.37
CA GLY A 211 7.75 45.02 -21.72
C GLY A 211 7.20 43.77 -21.01
N ALA A 212 7.70 42.59 -21.40
CA ALA A 212 7.20 41.31 -20.90
C ALA A 212 7.22 41.22 -19.36
N VAL A 213 6.12 40.74 -18.79
CA VAL A 213 5.93 40.54 -17.33
C VAL A 213 6.91 39.50 -16.81
N MET A 214 7.09 38.42 -17.57
CA MET A 214 8.06 37.37 -17.27
C MET A 214 8.77 36.96 -18.55
N THR A 215 10.07 36.67 -18.42
CA THR A 215 10.89 36.13 -19.50
C THR A 215 11.60 34.88 -18.99
N PHE A 216 11.42 33.75 -19.66
CA PHE A 216 12.15 32.52 -19.40
C PHE A 216 13.13 32.30 -20.55
N GLN A 217 14.40 32.10 -20.21
CA GLN A 217 15.46 31.81 -21.18
C GLN A 217 15.66 30.30 -21.31
N HIS A 218 15.73 29.82 -22.54
CA HIS A 218 16.01 28.44 -22.92
C HIS A 218 17.33 28.38 -23.67
N SER A 219 17.86 27.16 -23.86
CA SER A 219 19.11 26.90 -24.57
C SER A 219 18.95 26.78 -26.09
N ALA A 220 17.71 26.70 -26.58
CA ALA A 220 17.40 26.40 -27.96
C ALA A 220 16.13 27.16 -28.42
N PRO A 221 15.92 27.32 -29.74
CA PRO A 221 14.73 27.96 -30.29
C PRO A 221 13.44 27.26 -29.85
N ILE A 222 12.41 28.05 -29.57
CA ILE A 222 11.12 27.53 -29.09
C ILE A 222 10.18 27.32 -30.28
N GLU A 223 9.76 26.07 -30.47
CA GLU A 223 8.87 25.68 -31.57
C GLU A 223 7.39 25.75 -31.19
N SER A 224 7.04 25.39 -29.95
CA SER A 224 5.66 25.36 -29.49
C SER A 224 5.55 25.71 -28.01
N VAL A 225 4.57 26.56 -27.70
CA VAL A 225 4.19 26.93 -26.34
C VAL A 225 2.74 26.56 -26.12
N LEU A 226 2.47 25.91 -24.99
CA LEU A 226 1.14 25.46 -24.61
C LEU A 226 0.89 25.74 -23.12
N PRO A 227 0.01 26.69 -22.78
CA PRO A 227 -0.37 26.92 -21.39
C PRO A 227 -1.28 25.81 -20.87
N MET A 228 -1.07 25.41 -19.61
CA MET A 228 -1.89 24.40 -18.95
C MET A 228 -3.21 25.02 -18.46
N PRO A 229 -4.32 24.26 -18.41
CA PRO A 229 -5.65 24.83 -18.15
C PRO A 229 -5.87 25.32 -16.73
N SER A 230 -5.00 24.97 -15.78
CA SER A 230 -4.98 25.57 -14.45
C SER A 230 -4.53 27.04 -14.47
N GLY A 231 -3.88 27.49 -15.55
CA GLY A 231 -3.29 28.83 -15.66
C GLY A 231 -1.96 28.98 -14.90
N THR A 232 -1.52 27.95 -14.20
CA THR A 232 -0.30 27.98 -13.35
C THR A 232 0.96 27.58 -14.12
N PHE A 233 0.84 26.63 -15.03
CA PHE A 233 1.98 26.02 -15.72
C PHE A 233 1.96 26.31 -17.21
N VAL A 234 3.13 26.42 -17.82
CA VAL A 234 3.30 26.52 -19.28
C VAL A 234 4.28 25.45 -19.74
N ALA A 235 3.89 24.68 -20.74
CA ALA A 235 4.79 23.75 -21.43
C ALA A 235 5.42 24.47 -22.63
N ALA A 236 6.74 24.51 -22.68
CA ALA A 236 7.50 25.08 -23.80
C ALA A 236 8.42 24.00 -24.39
N ALA A 237 8.23 23.72 -25.68
CA ALA A 237 9.06 22.82 -26.47
C ALA A 237 10.23 23.59 -27.09
N ALA A 238 11.44 23.21 -26.72
CA ALA A 238 12.69 23.76 -27.23
C ALA A 238 13.59 22.60 -27.65
N ASP A 239 13.86 22.52 -28.96
CA ASP A 239 14.58 21.40 -29.58
C ASP A 239 14.06 20.02 -29.11
N ASP A 240 14.90 19.14 -28.58
CA ASP A 240 14.55 17.77 -28.17
C ASP A 240 13.83 17.69 -26.81
N GLN A 241 13.56 18.84 -26.17
CA GLN A 241 13.16 18.93 -24.76
C GLN A 241 11.87 19.71 -24.60
N ILE A 242 11.06 19.28 -23.62
CA ILE A 242 9.88 20.01 -23.19
C ILE A 242 10.13 20.48 -21.76
N SER A 243 10.09 21.79 -21.55
CA SER A 243 10.23 22.42 -20.25
C SER A 243 8.86 22.77 -19.69
N ILE A 244 8.60 22.41 -18.43
CA ILE A 244 7.39 22.79 -17.70
C ILE A 244 7.77 23.96 -16.80
N LEU A 245 7.20 25.12 -17.08
CA LEU A 245 7.46 26.39 -16.40
C LEU A 245 6.35 26.67 -15.39
N ASP A 246 6.72 26.99 -14.16
CA ASP A 246 5.78 27.45 -13.13
C ASP A 246 5.74 28.99 -13.14
N LEU A 247 4.57 29.55 -13.45
CA LEU A 247 4.36 31.00 -13.51
C LEU A 247 4.20 31.64 -12.14
N ILE A 248 3.79 30.90 -11.10
CA ILE A 248 3.64 31.44 -9.74
C ILE A 248 5.02 31.57 -9.09
N ALA A 249 5.83 30.53 -9.20
CA ALA A 249 7.19 30.51 -8.65
C ALA A 249 8.23 31.19 -9.56
N ALA A 250 7.85 31.54 -10.80
CA ALA A 250 8.74 32.03 -11.86
C ALA A 250 9.99 31.15 -12.05
N LYS A 251 9.82 29.82 -11.99
CA LYS A 251 10.91 28.83 -12.08
C LYS A 251 10.55 27.68 -13.00
N PRO A 252 11.54 27.09 -13.71
CA PRO A 252 11.34 25.83 -14.43
C PRO A 252 11.19 24.68 -13.41
N LEU A 253 10.11 23.91 -13.52
CA LEU A 253 9.80 22.80 -12.61
C LEU A 253 10.50 21.51 -13.05
N GLN A 254 10.35 21.14 -14.32
CA GLN A 254 10.90 19.89 -14.85
C GLN A 254 11.21 20.00 -16.34
N LEU A 255 12.24 19.25 -16.75
CA LEU A 255 12.72 19.15 -18.13
C LEU A 255 12.52 17.72 -18.65
N LEU A 256 11.83 17.56 -19.77
CA LEU A 256 11.48 16.27 -20.37
C LEU A 256 12.30 16.03 -21.63
N LYS A 257 13.30 15.13 -21.56
CA LYS A 257 14.19 14.77 -22.68
C LYS A 257 13.86 13.38 -23.19
N ASN A 258 12.75 13.26 -23.91
CA ASN A 258 12.34 11.97 -24.45
C ASN A 258 12.40 11.91 -25.98
N HIS A 259 12.37 13.01 -26.70
CA HIS A 259 12.48 12.99 -28.17
C HIS A 259 13.94 12.95 -28.61
N GLN A 260 14.20 12.47 -29.83
CA GLN A 260 15.54 12.45 -30.42
C GLN A 260 15.82 13.65 -31.33
N LYS A 261 14.75 14.30 -31.80
CA LYS A 261 14.79 15.47 -32.68
C LYS A 261 13.82 16.53 -32.13
N THR A 262 13.83 17.71 -32.74
CA THR A 262 12.99 18.83 -32.35
C THR A 262 11.51 18.44 -32.17
N VAL A 263 10.93 18.86 -31.06
CA VAL A 263 9.49 18.73 -30.75
C VAL A 263 8.76 19.89 -31.40
N THR A 264 7.90 19.60 -32.38
CA THR A 264 7.28 20.64 -33.22
C THR A 264 5.96 21.15 -32.66
N SER A 265 5.20 20.28 -31.97
CA SER A 265 3.83 20.61 -31.55
C SER A 265 3.43 19.92 -30.26
N LEU A 266 2.71 20.67 -29.42
CA LEU A 266 2.15 20.23 -28.16
C LEU A 266 0.63 20.35 -28.19
N CYS A 267 -0.08 19.39 -27.58
CA CYS A 267 -1.53 19.40 -27.46
C CYS A 267 -1.99 18.76 -26.14
N LEU A 268 -3.12 19.22 -25.59
CA LEU A 268 -3.74 18.61 -24.41
C LEU A 268 -4.76 17.55 -24.80
N ALA A 269 -4.89 16.52 -23.96
CA ALA A 269 -5.87 15.45 -24.16
C ALA A 269 -6.50 14.98 -22.84
N THR A 270 -7.63 14.25 -22.97
CA THR A 270 -8.32 13.56 -21.87
C THR A 270 -8.62 14.51 -20.70
N ASP A 271 -9.46 15.51 -20.95
CA ASP A 271 -9.83 16.54 -19.96
C ASP A 271 -8.61 17.20 -19.29
N ASN A 272 -7.58 17.47 -20.08
CA ASN A 272 -6.37 18.21 -19.67
C ASN A 272 -5.45 17.46 -18.70
N THR A 273 -5.66 16.16 -18.53
CA THR A 273 -4.81 15.31 -17.68
C THR A 273 -3.59 14.76 -18.41
N ARG A 274 -3.54 14.90 -19.73
CA ARG A 274 -2.47 14.35 -20.56
C ARG A 274 -1.92 15.41 -21.51
N LEU A 275 -0.59 15.44 -21.65
CA LEU A 275 0.13 16.24 -22.63
C LEU A 275 0.58 15.32 -23.78
N VAL A 276 0.21 15.67 -25.00
CA VAL A 276 0.64 14.97 -26.21
C VAL A 276 1.67 15.83 -26.92
N SER A 277 2.75 15.21 -27.35
CA SER A 277 3.87 15.84 -28.06
C SER A 277 4.12 15.12 -29.38
N GLY A 278 4.46 15.88 -30.41
CA GLY A 278 4.90 15.37 -31.71
C GLY A 278 6.27 15.94 -32.06
N GLY A 279 7.17 15.09 -32.56
CA GLY A 279 8.51 15.50 -32.96
C GLY A 279 8.85 15.18 -34.42
N LEU A 280 9.93 15.79 -34.91
CA LEU A 280 10.51 15.50 -36.23
C LEU A 280 11.11 14.08 -36.31
N ASP A 281 11.26 13.38 -35.18
CA ASP A 281 11.61 11.96 -35.11
C ASP A 281 10.47 11.03 -35.58
N GLY A 282 9.31 11.60 -35.91
CA GLY A 282 8.10 10.87 -36.27
C GLY A 282 7.42 10.21 -35.06
N HIS A 283 7.87 10.51 -33.84
CA HIS A 283 7.26 10.00 -32.63
C HIS A 283 6.19 10.95 -32.10
N LEU A 284 5.08 10.35 -31.72
CA LEU A 284 4.06 10.93 -30.87
C LEU A 284 4.21 10.33 -29.47
N LYS A 285 4.42 11.17 -28.45
CA LYS A 285 4.54 10.74 -27.05
C LYS A 285 3.50 11.42 -26.18
N ILE A 286 2.98 10.67 -25.22
CA ILE A 286 1.92 11.10 -24.31
C ILE A 286 2.46 11.05 -22.89
N PHE A 287 2.38 12.19 -22.21
CA PHE A 287 2.84 12.39 -20.86
C PHE A 287 1.66 12.56 -19.90
N GLU A 288 1.83 12.09 -18.68
CA GLU A 288 0.95 12.41 -17.55
C GLU A 288 1.29 13.78 -16.97
N THR A 289 0.29 14.63 -16.67
CA THR A 289 0.56 15.99 -16.17
C THR A 289 0.93 16.07 -14.68
N ALA A 290 0.79 14.97 -13.91
CA ALA A 290 1.13 14.92 -12.49
C ALA A 290 2.60 14.53 -12.24
N GLY A 291 3.08 13.49 -12.93
CA GLY A 291 4.45 12.97 -12.78
C GLY A 291 5.33 13.12 -14.02
N TRP A 292 4.79 13.63 -15.13
CA TRP A 292 5.48 13.84 -16.40
C TRP A 292 6.15 12.60 -17.01
N ASN A 293 5.66 11.42 -16.65
CA ASN A 293 6.14 10.15 -17.19
C ASN A 293 5.54 9.88 -18.57
N VAL A 294 6.30 9.20 -19.44
CA VAL A 294 5.82 8.74 -20.75
C VAL A 294 4.86 7.56 -20.55
N VAL A 295 3.59 7.79 -20.86
CA VAL A 295 2.50 6.81 -20.75
C VAL A 295 2.41 5.93 -22.00
N TYR A 296 2.49 6.56 -23.17
CA TYR A 296 2.32 5.91 -24.46
C TYR A 296 3.14 6.61 -25.55
N GLY A 297 3.61 5.82 -26.52
CA GLY A 297 4.29 6.32 -27.70
C GLY A 297 3.78 5.62 -28.96
N SER A 298 3.65 6.38 -30.06
CA SER A 298 3.35 5.84 -31.39
C SER A 298 4.28 6.47 -32.42
N LYS A 299 4.78 5.68 -33.36
CA LYS A 299 5.63 6.15 -34.45
C LYS A 299 4.82 6.29 -35.74
N TYR A 300 5.01 7.39 -36.44
CA TYR A 300 4.48 7.68 -37.77
C TYR A 300 5.59 7.52 -38.82
N PRO A 301 5.23 7.26 -40.10
CA PRO A 301 6.20 7.00 -41.16
C PRO A 301 6.97 8.25 -41.63
N SER A 302 6.50 9.44 -41.30
CA SER A 302 7.10 10.73 -41.69
C SER A 302 7.23 11.63 -40.45
N PRO A 303 8.15 12.62 -40.45
CA PRO A 303 8.21 13.64 -39.41
C PRO A 303 6.86 14.32 -39.19
N ILE A 304 6.51 14.52 -37.92
CA ILE A 304 5.26 15.18 -37.51
C ILE A 304 5.56 16.68 -37.45
N LEU A 305 4.73 17.48 -38.11
CA LEU A 305 4.79 18.94 -38.01
C LEU A 305 3.72 19.46 -37.07
N SER A 306 2.52 18.91 -37.15
CA SER A 306 1.35 19.36 -36.39
C SER A 306 0.57 18.20 -35.78
N LEU A 307 -0.03 18.46 -34.64
CA LEU A 307 -0.71 17.47 -33.80
C LEU A 307 -1.92 18.13 -33.15
N SER A 308 -3.06 17.45 -33.17
CA SER A 308 -4.20 17.85 -32.36
C SER A 308 -5.06 16.64 -31.96
N VAL A 309 -5.50 16.61 -30.71
CA VAL A 309 -6.51 15.66 -30.22
C VAL A 309 -7.87 16.30 -30.36
N VAL A 310 -8.63 15.84 -31.35
CA VAL A 310 -9.96 16.38 -31.66
C VAL A 310 -10.98 15.82 -30.69
N GLN A 311 -11.53 16.69 -29.85
CA GLN A 311 -12.56 16.37 -28.86
C GLN A 311 -13.97 16.53 -29.44
N ALA A 312 -14.93 15.72 -28.99
CA ALA A 312 -16.32 15.82 -29.44
C ALA A 312 -17.35 15.58 -28.33
N GLY A 313 -18.48 16.28 -28.42
CA GLY A 313 -19.61 16.16 -27.50
C GLY A 313 -19.52 17.06 -26.27
N ALA A 314 -20.59 17.11 -25.49
CA ALA A 314 -20.70 17.96 -24.29
C ALA A 314 -19.76 17.53 -23.15
N VAL A 315 -19.31 16.27 -23.15
CA VAL A 315 -18.49 15.64 -22.09
C VAL A 315 -16.99 15.55 -22.51
N ARG A 316 -16.55 16.34 -23.50
CA ARG A 316 -15.13 16.43 -23.92
C ARG A 316 -14.43 15.08 -24.15
N GLU A 317 -15.11 14.13 -24.81
CA GLU A 317 -14.48 12.85 -25.13
C GLU A 317 -13.47 13.02 -26.28
N ASP A 318 -12.24 12.53 -26.10
CA ASP A 318 -11.25 12.46 -27.17
C ASP A 318 -11.75 11.52 -28.27
N ARG A 319 -12.03 12.06 -29.45
CA ARG A 319 -12.65 11.32 -30.55
C ARG A 319 -11.65 10.95 -31.64
N HIS A 320 -10.82 11.90 -32.06
CA HIS A 320 -9.80 11.66 -33.07
C HIS A 320 -8.44 12.15 -32.63
N LEU A 321 -7.40 11.44 -33.04
CA LEU A 321 -6.02 11.90 -33.01
C LEU A 321 -5.64 12.29 -34.44
N ALA A 322 -5.53 13.58 -34.70
CA ALA A 322 -5.16 14.14 -35.99
C ALA A 322 -3.67 14.53 -35.98
N VAL A 323 -2.91 14.00 -36.92
CA VAL A 323 -1.46 14.22 -37.03
C VAL A 323 -1.15 14.65 -38.46
N GLY A 324 -0.56 15.83 -38.60
CA GLY A 324 -0.11 16.40 -39.86
C GLY A 324 1.36 16.08 -40.10
N LEU A 325 1.65 15.43 -41.22
CA LEU A 325 2.99 14.98 -41.57
C LEU A 325 3.65 15.94 -42.57
N GLN A 326 4.99 15.95 -42.57
CA GLN A 326 5.78 16.76 -43.50
C GLN A 326 5.55 16.41 -44.97
N ASN A 327 5.25 15.15 -45.30
CA ASN A 327 4.92 14.71 -46.66
C ASN A 327 3.50 15.10 -47.13
N GLY A 328 2.80 15.95 -46.38
CA GLY A 328 1.47 16.44 -46.70
C GLY A 328 0.32 15.49 -46.36
N ASN A 329 0.58 14.36 -45.71
CA ASN A 329 -0.48 13.43 -45.31
C ASN A 329 -1.05 13.79 -43.94
N LEU A 330 -2.38 13.90 -43.86
CA LEU A 330 -3.14 14.04 -42.62
C LEU A 330 -3.60 12.66 -42.15
N SER A 331 -3.04 12.18 -41.04
CA SER A 331 -3.47 10.93 -40.42
C SER A 331 -4.48 11.19 -39.30
N ILE A 332 -5.71 10.71 -39.47
CA ILE A 332 -6.78 10.80 -38.47
C ILE A 332 -7.05 9.40 -37.92
N LYS A 333 -6.69 9.15 -36.66
CA LYS A 333 -7.05 7.92 -35.94
C LYS A 333 -8.27 8.16 -35.06
N THR A 334 -9.33 7.37 -35.21
CA THR A 334 -10.58 7.54 -34.45
C THR A 334 -10.76 6.49 -33.37
N ARG A 335 -11.30 6.92 -32.22
CA ARG A 335 -11.83 6.08 -31.16
C ARG A 335 -13.37 6.14 -31.17
N LEU A 336 -14.01 4.98 -31.13
CA LEU A 336 -15.47 4.85 -31.05
C LEU A 336 -15.90 4.45 -29.63
N SER A 337 -16.81 5.21 -29.01
CA SER A 337 -17.35 4.93 -27.68
C SER A 337 -18.42 3.81 -27.70
N GLY A 338 -18.70 3.22 -26.53
CA GLY A 338 -19.47 1.97 -26.33
C GLY A 338 -20.69 1.72 -27.24
N PRO A 339 -21.70 2.62 -27.28
CA PRO A 339 -22.90 2.41 -28.11
C PRO A 339 -22.60 2.41 -29.62
N GLN A 340 -21.66 3.23 -30.07
CA GLN A 340 -21.23 3.26 -31.47
C GLN A 340 -20.38 2.02 -31.82
N LYS A 341 -19.53 1.56 -30.90
CA LYS A 341 -18.78 0.30 -31.03
C LYS A 341 -19.71 -0.91 -31.15
N ILE A 342 -20.85 -0.91 -30.45
CA ILE A 342 -21.87 -1.96 -30.57
C ILE A 342 -22.53 -1.90 -31.95
N LYS A 343 -22.90 -0.71 -32.42
CA LYS A 343 -23.50 -0.51 -33.75
C LYS A 343 -22.54 -0.91 -34.88
N GLU A 344 -21.27 -0.53 -34.78
CA GLU A 344 -20.25 -0.90 -35.76
C GLU A 344 -19.95 -2.40 -35.73
N ARG A 345 -19.88 -3.03 -34.54
CA ARG A 345 -19.73 -4.48 -34.43
C ARG A 345 -20.96 -5.22 -34.98
N ALA A 346 -22.16 -4.65 -34.85
CA ALA A 346 -23.36 -5.18 -35.48
C ALA A 346 -23.24 -5.11 -37.01
N ARG A 347 -22.85 -3.95 -37.55
CA ARG A 347 -22.62 -3.71 -38.98
C ARG A 347 -21.51 -4.60 -39.57
N GLN A 348 -20.37 -4.75 -38.89
CA GLN A 348 -19.30 -5.66 -39.32
C GLN A 348 -19.78 -7.10 -39.36
N LYS A 349 -20.53 -7.52 -38.32
CA LYS A 349 -21.13 -8.84 -38.32
C LYS A 349 -22.17 -9.01 -39.42
N GLU A 350 -22.95 -7.97 -39.76
CA GLU A 350 -23.90 -7.99 -40.89
C GLU A 350 -23.16 -8.11 -42.22
N MET A 351 -22.08 -7.34 -42.41
CA MET A 351 -21.23 -7.41 -43.60
C MET A 351 -20.59 -8.79 -43.75
N GLN A 352 -20.12 -9.37 -42.65
CA GLN A 352 -19.57 -10.72 -42.63
C GLN A 352 -20.64 -11.79 -42.92
N ALA A 353 -21.88 -11.61 -42.44
CA ALA A 353 -22.98 -12.50 -42.77
C ALA A 353 -23.46 -12.38 -44.23
N MET A 354 -23.34 -11.19 -44.84
CA MET A 354 -23.56 -11.00 -46.29
C MET A 354 -22.48 -11.73 -47.11
N ILE A 355 -21.22 -11.65 -46.69
CA ILE A 355 -20.10 -12.35 -47.35
C ILE A 355 -20.26 -13.89 -47.22
N GLU A 356 -20.77 -14.38 -46.10
CA GLU A 356 -21.01 -15.81 -45.84
C GLU A 356 -22.35 -16.33 -46.41
N GLY A 357 -23.18 -15.49 -47.06
CA GLY A 357 -24.45 -15.89 -47.68
C GLY A 357 -25.58 -16.30 -46.70
N LYS A 358 -25.43 -16.06 -45.40
CA LYS A 358 -26.38 -16.48 -44.34
C LYS A 358 -27.30 -15.34 -43.86
N THR A 359 -27.81 -14.55 -44.79
CA THR A 359 -28.55 -13.30 -44.49
C THR A 359 -29.95 -13.57 -43.89
N GLU A 360 -30.63 -14.63 -44.34
CA GLU A 360 -32.01 -14.96 -43.91
C GLU A 360 -32.10 -15.60 -42.52
N GLU A 361 -31.18 -16.51 -42.16
CA GLU A 361 -31.16 -17.12 -40.82
C GLU A 361 -30.94 -16.09 -39.71
N ARG A 362 -30.27 -14.98 -40.06
CA ARG A 362 -29.99 -13.90 -39.13
C ARG A 362 -31.12 -12.90 -39.02
N SER A 363 -31.80 -12.56 -40.11
CA SER A 363 -32.99 -11.70 -40.07
C SER A 363 -34.10 -12.33 -39.21
N GLN A 364 -34.27 -13.65 -39.28
CA GLN A 364 -35.19 -14.40 -38.40
C GLN A 364 -34.75 -14.39 -36.92
N LYS A 365 -33.44 -14.49 -36.63
CA LYS A 365 -32.91 -14.39 -35.26
C LYS A 365 -33.06 -12.98 -34.67
N ASP A 366 -32.91 -11.94 -35.48
CA ASP A 366 -33.05 -10.55 -35.04
C ASP A 366 -34.54 -10.16 -34.89
N ALA A 367 -35.43 -10.69 -35.71
CA ALA A 367 -36.89 -10.61 -35.50
C ALA A 367 -37.31 -11.24 -34.17
N ARG A 368 -36.87 -12.48 -33.88
CA ARG A 368 -37.12 -13.16 -32.59
C ARG A 368 -36.57 -12.40 -31.37
N LYS A 369 -35.47 -11.66 -31.52
CA LYS A 369 -34.92 -10.81 -30.46
C LYS A 369 -35.74 -9.56 -30.21
N LYS A 370 -36.31 -8.94 -31.25
CA LYS A 370 -37.18 -7.77 -31.12
C LYS A 370 -38.45 -8.11 -30.33
N THR A 371 -39.06 -9.26 -30.60
CA THR A 371 -40.26 -9.75 -29.86
C THR A 371 -39.97 -9.96 -28.37
N ARG A 372 -38.84 -10.61 -28.03
CA ARG A 372 -38.38 -10.79 -26.64
C ARG A 372 -37.97 -9.50 -25.92
N GLY A 373 -37.54 -8.49 -26.68
CA GLY A 373 -37.20 -7.16 -26.16
C GLY A 373 -38.45 -6.38 -25.73
N TYR A 374 -39.56 -6.57 -26.44
CA TYR A 374 -40.87 -6.01 -26.09
C TYR A 374 -41.45 -6.66 -24.83
N GLU A 375 -41.41 -8.00 -24.73
CA GLU A 375 -41.84 -8.73 -23.51
C GLU A 375 -41.08 -8.33 -22.25
N LYS A 376 -39.77 -8.01 -22.37
CA LYS A 376 -38.95 -7.54 -21.24
C LYS A 376 -39.32 -6.13 -20.76
N ARG A 377 -39.86 -5.26 -21.63
CA ARG A 377 -40.33 -3.92 -21.25
C ARG A 377 -41.63 -3.96 -20.43
N ILE A 378 -42.44 -5.01 -20.61
CA ILE A 378 -43.74 -5.18 -19.93
C ILE A 378 -43.57 -5.78 -18.53
N ARG A 379 -42.53 -6.61 -18.32
CA ARG A 379 -42.28 -7.37 -17.08
C ARG A 379 -41.90 -6.55 -15.83
N GLY A 380 -41.93 -5.22 -15.92
CA GLY A 380 -41.57 -4.29 -14.83
C GLY A 380 -42.75 -3.57 -14.18
N GLN A 381 -43.99 -3.78 -14.64
CA GLN A 381 -45.19 -3.12 -14.09
C GLN A 381 -45.86 -3.89 -12.95
N ASP A 382 -45.71 -5.23 -12.87
CA ASP A 382 -46.42 -6.06 -11.88
C ASP A 382 -45.45 -6.91 -11.03
N PHE A 383 -44.81 -6.31 -10.02
CA PHE A 383 -44.07 -7.12 -9.04
C PHE A 383 -44.21 -6.58 -7.61
N THR A 384 -45.10 -7.21 -6.84
CA THR A 384 -45.13 -7.18 -5.37
C THR A 384 -44.14 -8.21 -4.83
N GLY A 385 -43.28 -7.77 -3.91
CA GLY A 385 -42.12 -8.54 -3.47
C GLY A 385 -42.41 -9.62 -2.45
N GLU A 386 -41.71 -10.75 -2.59
CA GLU A 386 -41.36 -11.64 -1.48
C GLU A 386 -39.90 -12.06 -1.62
N GLY A 387 -39.13 -11.91 -0.54
CA GLY A 387 -37.75 -12.40 -0.41
C GLY A 387 -36.70 -11.30 -0.26
N ALA A 388 -36.06 -11.27 0.91
CA ALA A 388 -35.00 -10.35 1.27
C ALA A 388 -33.78 -10.46 0.34
N ASP A 389 -33.62 -9.51 -0.58
CA ASP A 389 -32.38 -9.29 -1.33
C ASP A 389 -32.02 -7.80 -1.28
N ILE A 390 -30.86 -7.50 -0.68
CA ILE A 390 -30.25 -6.18 -0.73
C ILE A 390 -29.91 -5.88 -2.19
N ILE A 391 -30.59 -4.88 -2.77
CA ILE A 391 -30.35 -4.42 -4.14
C ILE A 391 -29.05 -3.59 -4.14
N ILE A 392 -27.95 -4.21 -4.58
CA ILE A 392 -26.74 -3.48 -4.97
C ILE A 392 -26.88 -3.18 -6.47
N GLU A 393 -27.05 -1.92 -6.84
CA GLU A 393 -27.09 -1.49 -8.23
C GLU A 393 -25.79 -1.85 -8.96
N GLY A 394 -25.90 -2.50 -10.14
CA GLY A 394 -24.76 -2.76 -11.02
C GLY A 394 -24.44 -4.23 -11.35
N ARG A 395 -25.07 -5.23 -10.70
CA ARG A 395 -24.96 -6.63 -11.13
C ARG A 395 -26.00 -6.97 -12.21
N PRO A 396 -25.60 -7.32 -13.45
CA PRO A 396 -26.57 -7.74 -14.45
C PRO A 396 -27.26 -9.04 -14.01
N LYS A 397 -28.54 -8.96 -13.62
CA LYS A 397 -29.43 -10.11 -13.42
C LYS A 397 -29.60 -10.87 -14.74
N GLY A 398 -28.78 -11.89 -14.92
CA GLY A 398 -28.99 -12.93 -15.92
C GLY A 398 -28.20 -14.16 -15.49
N ASN A 399 -28.83 -15.34 -15.52
CA ASN A 399 -28.11 -16.61 -15.41
C ASN A 399 -26.95 -16.56 -16.40
N VAL A 400 -25.72 -16.45 -15.89
CA VAL A 400 -24.52 -16.42 -16.73
C VAL A 400 -24.51 -17.74 -17.49
N LYS A 401 -24.67 -17.66 -18.82
CA LYS A 401 -24.70 -18.87 -19.66
C LYS A 401 -23.36 -19.57 -19.52
N THR A 402 -23.37 -20.74 -18.90
CA THR A 402 -22.20 -21.60 -18.79
C THR A 402 -21.80 -22.09 -20.17
N LYS A 403 -20.49 -22.14 -20.42
CA LYS A 403 -19.95 -22.65 -21.68
C LYS A 403 -20.27 -24.15 -21.80
N PRO A 404 -20.39 -24.73 -23.01
CA PRO A 404 -20.82 -26.12 -23.14
C PRO A 404 -19.84 -27.10 -22.46
N PHE A 405 -18.52 -26.85 -22.52
CA PHE A 405 -17.54 -27.67 -21.82
C PHE A 405 -17.66 -27.62 -20.30
N GLU A 406 -18.09 -26.49 -19.72
CA GLU A 406 -18.32 -26.35 -18.28
C GLU A 406 -19.51 -27.21 -17.84
N LYS A 407 -20.50 -27.38 -18.71
CA LYS A 407 -21.64 -28.29 -18.47
C LYS A 407 -21.19 -29.75 -18.51
N LEU A 408 -20.34 -30.12 -19.48
CA LEU A 408 -19.79 -31.47 -19.59
C LEU A 408 -18.90 -31.83 -18.39
N LEU A 409 -18.03 -30.90 -17.97
CA LEU A 409 -17.17 -31.05 -16.79
C LEU A 409 -17.98 -31.30 -15.51
N ARG A 410 -19.10 -30.59 -15.33
CA ARG A 410 -19.97 -30.78 -14.15
C ARG A 410 -20.77 -32.07 -14.18
N LYS A 411 -21.07 -32.59 -15.38
CA LYS A 411 -21.69 -33.91 -15.57
C LYS A 411 -20.70 -35.08 -15.43
N GLY A 412 -19.44 -34.81 -15.09
CA GLY A 412 -18.39 -35.83 -14.98
C GLY A 412 -17.88 -36.38 -16.33
N LYS A 413 -18.26 -35.77 -17.46
CA LYS A 413 -17.84 -36.19 -18.80
C LYS A 413 -16.51 -35.52 -19.18
N TYR A 414 -15.43 -35.95 -18.56
CA TYR A 414 -14.11 -35.29 -18.66
C TYR A 414 -13.48 -35.36 -20.05
N ALA A 415 -13.55 -36.53 -20.72
CA ALA A 415 -12.97 -36.70 -22.06
C ALA A 415 -13.66 -35.83 -23.12
N ALA A 416 -15.00 -35.73 -23.07
CA ALA A 416 -15.79 -34.89 -23.96
C ALA A 416 -15.56 -33.39 -23.70
N ALA A 417 -15.41 -32.99 -22.43
CA ALA A 417 -15.07 -31.62 -22.08
C ALA A 417 -13.70 -31.19 -22.62
N LEU A 418 -12.72 -32.11 -22.59
CA LEU A 418 -11.38 -31.85 -23.13
C LEU A 418 -11.39 -31.71 -24.66
N ASN A 419 -12.15 -32.54 -25.38
CA ASN A 419 -12.27 -32.45 -26.83
C ASN A 419 -12.89 -31.12 -27.29
N GLU A 420 -13.98 -30.68 -26.67
CA GLU A 420 -14.65 -29.42 -27.00
C GLU A 420 -13.71 -28.20 -26.84
N VAL A 421 -12.88 -28.23 -25.79
CA VAL A 421 -11.95 -27.14 -25.49
C VAL A 421 -10.73 -27.15 -26.40
N LEU A 422 -10.27 -28.32 -26.84
CA LEU A 422 -9.20 -28.47 -27.82
C LEU A 422 -9.64 -28.08 -29.24
N GLU A 423 -10.88 -28.39 -29.64
CA GLU A 423 -11.45 -27.98 -30.93
C GLU A 423 -11.65 -26.47 -31.03
N THR A 424 -12.08 -25.81 -29.94
CA THR A 424 -12.28 -24.35 -29.92
C THR A 424 -10.96 -23.55 -29.92
N GLY A 425 -9.83 -24.18 -29.61
CA GLY A 425 -8.49 -23.58 -29.70
C GLY A 425 -8.20 -22.40 -28.76
N ASN A 426 -9.10 -22.10 -27.82
CA ASN A 426 -8.93 -20.96 -26.91
C ASN A 426 -8.04 -21.33 -25.73
N LEU A 427 -6.79 -20.84 -25.74
CA LEU A 427 -5.77 -21.13 -24.74
C LEU A 427 -6.24 -20.91 -23.29
N SER A 428 -6.97 -19.83 -23.02
CA SER A 428 -7.47 -19.52 -21.68
C SER A 428 -8.44 -20.60 -21.18
N ASN A 429 -9.31 -21.12 -22.06
CA ASN A 429 -10.23 -22.20 -21.72
C ASN A 429 -9.48 -23.52 -21.52
N ILE A 430 -8.48 -23.83 -22.35
CA ILE A 430 -7.68 -25.08 -22.27
C ILE A 430 -6.92 -25.13 -20.94
N VAL A 431 -6.19 -24.08 -20.60
CA VAL A 431 -5.45 -23.98 -19.33
C VAL A 431 -6.41 -24.07 -18.14
N THR A 432 -7.54 -23.35 -18.21
CA THR A 432 -8.54 -23.39 -17.13
C THR A 432 -9.13 -24.79 -16.97
N LEU A 433 -9.45 -25.49 -18.05
CA LEU A 433 -9.97 -26.85 -17.96
C LEU A 433 -8.92 -27.83 -17.39
N LEU A 434 -7.68 -27.81 -17.89
CA LEU A 434 -6.62 -28.71 -17.44
C LEU A 434 -6.25 -28.49 -15.97
N THR A 435 -6.18 -27.24 -15.51
CA THR A 435 -5.98 -26.94 -14.08
C THR A 435 -7.12 -27.49 -13.23
N VAL A 436 -8.38 -27.33 -13.64
CA VAL A 436 -9.53 -27.85 -12.88
C VAL A 436 -9.54 -29.38 -12.89
N LEU A 437 -9.18 -30.03 -14.00
CA LEU A 437 -9.02 -31.48 -14.05
C LEU A 437 -7.92 -31.95 -13.10
N ARG A 438 -6.80 -31.21 -12.99
CA ARG A 438 -5.73 -31.50 -12.02
C ARG A 438 -6.21 -31.36 -10.58
N HIS A 439 -6.92 -30.28 -10.26
CA HIS A 439 -7.48 -30.07 -8.91
C HIS A 439 -8.56 -31.10 -8.52
N ARG A 440 -9.22 -31.71 -9.51
CA ARG A 440 -10.21 -32.78 -9.30
C ARG A 440 -9.62 -34.19 -9.42
N SER A 441 -8.30 -34.32 -9.57
CA SER A 441 -7.61 -35.60 -9.82
C SER A 441 -8.21 -36.41 -10.97
N ALA A 442 -8.78 -35.71 -11.97
CA ALA A 442 -9.52 -36.31 -13.09
C ALA A 442 -8.74 -36.23 -14.42
N THR A 443 -7.47 -35.83 -14.38
CA THR A 443 -6.59 -35.74 -15.57
C THR A 443 -6.38 -37.11 -16.21
N ARG A 444 -6.02 -38.13 -15.42
CA ARG A 444 -5.85 -39.51 -15.91
C ARG A 444 -7.15 -40.04 -16.55
N THR A 445 -8.30 -39.84 -15.90
CA THR A 445 -9.62 -40.23 -16.41
C THR A 445 -10.01 -39.49 -17.70
N ALA A 446 -9.59 -38.23 -17.85
CA ALA A 446 -9.84 -37.46 -19.08
C ALA A 446 -8.98 -37.93 -20.27
N LEU A 447 -7.83 -38.56 -19.98
CA LEU A 447 -6.83 -39.01 -20.96
C LEU A 447 -6.91 -40.51 -21.27
N ALA A 448 -7.49 -41.34 -20.41
CA ALA A 448 -7.64 -42.78 -20.61
C ALA A 448 -8.68 -43.13 -21.70
N GLY A 449 -8.46 -44.24 -22.41
CA GLY A 449 -9.39 -44.80 -23.40
C GLY A 449 -9.57 -43.96 -24.66
N ARG A 450 -8.51 -43.27 -25.11
CA ARG A 450 -8.51 -42.43 -26.32
C ARG A 450 -7.96 -43.18 -27.52
N ASP A 451 -8.52 -42.86 -28.68
CA ASP A 451 -8.06 -43.29 -30.00
C ASP A 451 -6.96 -42.38 -30.56
N GLU A 452 -6.27 -42.85 -31.60
CA GLU A 452 -5.17 -42.13 -32.28
C GLU A 452 -5.56 -40.71 -32.69
N VAL A 453 -6.79 -40.54 -33.22
CA VAL A 453 -7.26 -39.26 -33.75
C VAL A 453 -7.51 -38.25 -32.63
N SER A 454 -8.02 -38.67 -31.47
CA SER A 454 -8.26 -37.75 -30.34
C SER A 454 -7.02 -37.47 -29.49
N LEU A 455 -5.96 -38.27 -29.60
CA LEU A 455 -4.65 -38.00 -28.99
C LEU A 455 -3.85 -36.93 -29.75
N GLN A 456 -3.97 -36.88 -31.08
CA GLN A 456 -3.19 -35.98 -31.93
C GLN A 456 -3.27 -34.48 -31.54
N PRO A 457 -4.46 -33.90 -31.24
CA PRO A 457 -4.57 -32.51 -30.81
C PRO A 457 -3.90 -32.22 -29.48
N ILE A 458 -3.86 -33.20 -28.58
CA ILE A 458 -3.24 -33.08 -27.25
C ILE A 458 -1.71 -33.04 -27.40
N PHE A 459 -1.13 -33.96 -28.18
CA PHE A 459 0.30 -33.92 -28.52
C PHE A 459 0.71 -32.61 -29.22
N LYS A 460 -0.09 -32.15 -30.18
CA LYS A 460 0.13 -30.85 -30.86
C LYS A 460 0.06 -29.67 -29.89
N TRP A 461 -0.84 -29.72 -28.91
CA TRP A 461 -0.96 -28.71 -27.87
C TRP A 461 0.28 -28.70 -26.95
N ILE A 462 0.70 -29.86 -26.45
CA ILE A 462 1.89 -30.01 -25.59
C ILE A 462 3.13 -29.47 -26.32
N CYS A 463 3.39 -29.94 -27.55
CA CYS A 463 4.54 -29.50 -28.35
C CYS A 463 4.55 -27.98 -28.60
N LYS A 464 3.38 -27.33 -28.65
CA LYS A 464 3.28 -25.89 -28.92
C LYS A 464 3.44 -25.02 -27.67
N TYR A 465 2.95 -25.48 -26.52
CA TYR A 465 2.86 -24.67 -25.31
C TYR A 465 3.87 -25.03 -24.23
N ILE A 466 4.65 -26.11 -24.40
CA ILE A 466 5.77 -26.45 -23.52
C ILE A 466 6.89 -25.39 -23.54
N THR A 467 6.92 -24.50 -24.54
CA THR A 467 7.89 -23.40 -24.64
C THR A 467 7.52 -22.18 -23.79
N ASP A 468 6.32 -22.12 -23.18
CA ASP A 468 5.89 -21.00 -22.34
C ASP A 468 5.94 -21.42 -20.86
N PRO A 469 6.85 -20.83 -20.05
CA PRO A 469 7.10 -21.27 -18.67
C PRO A 469 5.86 -21.20 -17.78
N ARG A 470 4.85 -20.41 -18.14
CA ARG A 470 3.61 -20.27 -17.36
C ARG A 470 2.74 -21.52 -17.38
N TYR A 471 2.89 -22.40 -18.37
CA TYR A 471 2.10 -23.63 -18.52
C TYR A 471 2.95 -24.90 -18.59
N VAL A 472 4.28 -24.80 -18.46
CA VAL A 472 5.21 -25.95 -18.54
C VAL A 472 4.77 -27.07 -17.62
N ASN A 473 4.48 -26.78 -16.34
CA ASN A 473 4.05 -27.81 -15.39
C ASN A 473 2.79 -28.57 -15.85
N LEU A 474 1.79 -27.87 -16.39
CA LEU A 474 0.58 -28.52 -16.92
C LEU A 474 0.88 -29.35 -18.17
N CYS A 475 1.76 -28.87 -19.04
CA CYS A 475 2.17 -29.58 -20.26
C CYS A 475 2.97 -30.85 -19.92
N VAL A 476 3.88 -30.76 -18.94
CA VAL A 476 4.69 -31.88 -18.46
C VAL A 476 3.82 -32.90 -17.73
N ASP A 477 2.95 -32.48 -16.81
CA ASP A 477 2.01 -33.37 -16.11
C ASP A 477 1.15 -34.16 -17.12
N THR A 478 0.60 -33.46 -18.12
CA THR A 478 -0.22 -34.08 -19.17
C THR A 478 0.60 -34.99 -20.07
N GLY A 479 1.82 -34.57 -20.45
CA GLY A 479 2.74 -35.35 -21.29
C GLY A 479 3.21 -36.64 -20.62
N MET A 480 3.60 -36.58 -19.35
CA MET A 480 4.00 -37.76 -18.57
C MET A 480 2.86 -38.76 -18.43
N LEU A 481 1.63 -38.29 -18.17
CA LEU A 481 0.45 -39.17 -18.10
C LEU A 481 0.11 -39.82 -19.45
N ILE A 482 0.36 -39.14 -20.57
CA ILE A 482 0.17 -39.73 -21.90
C ILE A 482 1.23 -40.80 -22.18
N ILE A 483 2.49 -40.53 -21.83
CA ILE A 483 3.56 -41.52 -21.98
C ILE A 483 3.27 -42.75 -21.10
N ASP A 484 2.85 -42.55 -19.84
CA ASP A 484 2.47 -43.63 -18.91
C ASP A 484 1.34 -44.50 -19.48
N LEU A 485 0.25 -43.88 -19.97
CA LEU A 485 -0.95 -44.59 -20.44
C LEU A 485 -0.80 -45.28 -21.80
N TYR A 486 0.07 -44.79 -22.68
CA TYR A 486 0.14 -45.23 -24.07
C TYR A 486 1.53 -45.71 -24.51
N SER A 487 2.45 -45.92 -23.56
CA SER A 487 3.80 -46.44 -23.85
C SER A 487 3.78 -47.81 -24.54
N GLU A 488 2.86 -48.69 -24.16
CA GLU A 488 2.70 -50.04 -24.74
C GLU A 488 2.31 -50.03 -26.22
N HIS A 489 1.66 -48.95 -26.69
CA HIS A 489 1.19 -48.78 -28.07
C HIS A 489 2.13 -47.90 -28.92
N MET A 490 3.31 -47.54 -28.40
CA MET A 490 4.32 -46.80 -29.19
C MET A 490 4.95 -47.72 -30.24
N GLY A 491 5.03 -47.27 -31.50
CA GLY A 491 5.47 -48.07 -32.64
C GLY A 491 4.34 -48.64 -33.51
N GLU A 492 3.07 -48.60 -33.07
CA GLU A 492 1.91 -49.05 -33.86
C GLU A 492 1.46 -47.99 -34.90
N SER A 493 1.65 -46.69 -34.61
CA SER A 493 1.29 -45.57 -35.49
C SER A 493 2.46 -44.63 -35.80
N SER A 494 2.75 -44.50 -37.10
CA SER A 494 3.73 -43.54 -37.64
C SER A 494 3.40 -42.06 -37.36
N VAL A 495 2.16 -41.72 -37.01
CA VAL A 495 1.75 -40.34 -36.73
C VAL A 495 2.06 -39.97 -35.29
N ILE A 496 1.77 -40.87 -34.35
CA ILE A 496 2.08 -40.67 -32.93
C ILE A 496 3.58 -40.70 -32.70
N ASP A 497 4.32 -41.62 -33.34
CA ASP A 497 5.77 -41.69 -33.21
C ASP A 497 6.47 -40.39 -33.67
N ARG A 498 6.00 -39.79 -34.78
CA ARG A 498 6.49 -38.49 -35.24
C ARG A 498 6.20 -37.36 -34.25
N LEU A 499 5.04 -37.38 -33.59
CA LEU A 499 4.68 -36.38 -32.58
C LEU A 499 5.45 -36.55 -31.28
N THR A 500 5.70 -37.79 -30.86
CA THR A 500 6.55 -38.12 -29.71
C THR A 500 7.99 -37.70 -29.96
N ALA A 501 8.54 -37.98 -31.14
CA ALA A 501 9.88 -37.52 -31.53
C ALA A 501 9.97 -35.98 -31.57
N ARG A 502 8.92 -35.30 -32.07
CA ARG A 502 8.84 -33.84 -32.05
C ARG A 502 8.75 -33.27 -30.63
N MET A 503 7.98 -33.90 -29.76
CA MET A 503 7.87 -33.52 -28.36
C MET A 503 9.22 -33.63 -27.67
N HIS A 504 9.92 -34.76 -27.84
CA HIS A 504 11.24 -34.99 -27.29
C HIS A 504 12.25 -33.93 -27.75
N LYS A 505 12.31 -33.64 -29.05
CA LYS A 505 13.16 -32.57 -29.59
C LYS A 505 12.82 -31.19 -29.00
N THR A 506 11.55 -30.90 -28.79
CA THR A 506 11.10 -29.61 -28.22
C THR A 506 11.50 -29.50 -26.74
N VAL A 507 11.37 -30.58 -25.98
CA VAL A 507 11.83 -30.66 -24.59
C VAL A 507 13.34 -30.44 -24.50
N GLN A 508 14.12 -31.08 -25.37
CA GLN A 508 15.58 -30.92 -25.39
C GLN A 508 15.99 -29.45 -25.63
N MET A 509 15.39 -28.79 -26.62
CA MET A 509 15.64 -27.36 -26.87
C MET A 509 15.25 -26.46 -25.69
N GLU A 510 14.19 -26.80 -24.96
CA GLU A 510 13.75 -26.01 -23.79
C GLU A 510 14.65 -26.23 -22.57
N VAL A 511 15.21 -27.44 -22.41
CA VAL A 511 16.24 -27.70 -21.39
C VAL A 511 17.50 -26.87 -21.66
N GLU A 512 17.96 -26.81 -22.92
CA GLU A 512 19.09 -25.96 -23.31
C GLU A 512 18.81 -24.47 -23.03
N ARG A 513 17.61 -23.97 -23.35
CA ARG A 513 17.20 -22.60 -23.02
C ARG A 513 17.15 -22.33 -21.52
N SER A 514 16.65 -23.30 -20.74
CA SER A 514 16.62 -23.21 -19.29
C SER A 514 18.04 -23.12 -18.72
N GLN A 515 18.97 -23.94 -19.21
CA GLN A 515 20.38 -23.88 -18.81
C GLN A 515 21.01 -22.51 -19.14
N GLN A 516 20.76 -21.97 -20.34
CA GLN A 516 21.23 -20.62 -20.71
C GLN A 516 20.63 -19.53 -19.81
N ALA A 517 19.35 -19.65 -19.44
CA ALA A 517 18.70 -18.73 -18.51
C ALA A 517 19.34 -18.79 -17.11
N TRP A 518 19.64 -19.98 -16.61
CA TRP A 518 20.35 -20.18 -15.33
C TRP A 518 21.77 -19.60 -15.36
N GLN A 519 22.52 -19.80 -16.45
CA GLN A 519 23.84 -19.18 -16.63
C GLN A 519 23.75 -17.64 -16.63
N THR A 520 22.75 -17.09 -17.32
CA THR A 520 22.50 -15.64 -17.37
C THR A 520 22.09 -15.08 -16.00
N GLN A 521 21.26 -15.81 -15.26
CA GLN A 521 20.91 -15.48 -13.89
C GLN A 521 22.13 -15.53 -12.96
N GLY A 522 23.03 -16.49 -13.14
CA GLY A 522 24.32 -16.54 -12.43
C GLY A 522 25.16 -15.29 -12.71
N MET A 523 25.29 -14.90 -13.98
CA MET A 523 25.99 -13.66 -14.36
C MET A 523 25.34 -12.41 -13.77
N LEU A 524 24.00 -12.32 -13.77
CA LEU A 524 23.27 -11.24 -13.13
C LEU A 524 23.48 -11.25 -11.60
N GLY A 525 23.48 -12.43 -10.99
CA GLY A 525 23.78 -12.62 -9.57
C GLY A 525 25.16 -12.11 -9.21
N MET A 526 26.18 -12.36 -10.04
CA MET A 526 27.52 -11.79 -9.86
C MET A 526 27.56 -10.26 -9.98
N LEU A 527 26.77 -9.67 -10.89
CA LEU A 527 26.66 -8.21 -11.01
C LEU A 527 25.91 -7.60 -9.81
N MET A 528 24.88 -8.28 -9.33
CA MET A 528 24.15 -7.87 -8.12
C MET A 528 25.03 -8.02 -6.88
N SER A 529 25.81 -9.11 -6.76
CA SER A 529 26.75 -9.29 -5.67
C SER A 529 27.90 -8.29 -5.74
N ALA A 530 28.39 -7.95 -6.93
CA ALA A 530 29.39 -6.88 -7.10
C ALA A 530 28.81 -5.50 -6.73
N ASN A 531 27.52 -5.26 -6.98
CA ASN A 531 26.83 -4.06 -6.48
C ASN A 531 26.60 -4.11 -4.96
N VAL A 532 26.35 -5.29 -4.41
CA VAL A 532 26.30 -5.52 -2.95
C VAL A 532 27.68 -5.31 -2.35
N ASP A 533 28.79 -5.67 -2.99
CA ASP A 533 30.14 -5.36 -2.54
C ASP A 533 30.46 -3.85 -2.62
N ILE A 534 29.85 -3.12 -3.58
CA ILE A 534 29.91 -1.65 -3.66
C ILE A 534 29.00 -0.98 -2.62
N GLU A 535 27.86 -1.58 -2.24
CA GLU A 535 27.00 -1.11 -1.13
C GLU A 535 27.53 -1.54 0.25
N ILE A 536 28.24 -2.66 0.33
CA ILE A 536 29.03 -3.09 1.49
C ILE A 536 30.26 -2.19 1.63
N ALA A 537 30.86 -1.72 0.53
CA ALA A 537 31.84 -0.64 0.58
C ALA A 537 31.24 0.71 1.06
N LYS A 538 29.91 0.89 1.00
CA LYS A 538 29.20 2.00 1.69
C LYS A 538 28.94 1.73 3.19
N MET A 539 29.31 0.56 3.75
CA MET A 539 29.27 0.32 5.22
C MET A 539 30.21 1.22 6.05
N GLY A 540 30.92 2.15 5.40
CA GLY A 540 31.59 3.28 6.04
C GLY A 540 30.66 4.44 6.48
N GLU A 541 29.33 4.33 6.33
CA GLU A 541 28.41 5.33 6.88
C GLU A 541 28.41 5.30 8.42
N LYS A 542 29.11 6.26 9.01
CA LYS A 542 29.03 6.53 10.45
C LYS A 542 27.66 7.11 10.79
N LEU A 543 27.15 6.80 11.99
CA LEU A 543 25.95 7.44 12.55
C LEU A 543 26.09 8.96 12.47
N GLN A 544 25.21 9.62 11.71
CA GLN A 544 25.13 11.07 11.65
C GLN A 544 23.96 11.53 12.52
N ALA A 545 24.25 12.36 13.52
CA ALA A 545 23.21 12.96 14.34
C ALA A 545 22.34 13.90 13.50
N THR A 546 21.04 13.91 13.77
CA THR A 546 20.10 14.84 13.14
C THR A 546 20.35 16.24 13.69
N ASP A 547 20.41 17.24 12.81
CA ASP A 547 20.60 18.63 13.24
C ASP A 547 19.48 19.05 14.21
N VAL A 548 19.88 19.47 15.42
CA VAL A 548 18.97 19.83 16.52
C VAL A 548 18.02 20.96 16.10
N GLY A 549 18.48 21.90 15.26
CA GLY A 549 17.66 23.00 14.74
C GLY A 549 16.52 22.53 13.82
N SER A 550 16.68 21.37 13.18
CA SER A 550 15.69 20.81 12.25
C SER A 550 14.58 19.98 12.93
N ILE A 551 14.82 19.49 14.14
CA ILE A 551 13.92 18.57 14.87
C ILE A 551 12.49 19.13 15.03
N PRO A 552 12.28 20.40 15.46
CA PRO A 552 10.94 20.97 15.56
C PRO A 552 10.19 20.99 14.22
N GLY A 553 10.89 21.22 13.11
CA GLY A 553 10.32 21.16 11.76
C GLY A 553 9.85 19.76 11.39
N ILE A 554 10.69 18.75 11.63
CA ILE A 554 10.36 17.34 11.40
C ILE A 554 9.12 16.93 12.22
N VAL A 555 9.06 17.33 13.49
CA VAL A 555 7.94 17.02 14.39
C VAL A 555 6.65 17.68 13.90
N ASN A 556 6.72 18.92 13.43
CA ASN A 556 5.56 19.64 12.89
C ASN A 556 5.04 19.00 11.59
N ASP A 557 5.91 18.53 10.69
CA ASP A 557 5.50 17.86 9.45
C ASP A 557 4.71 16.58 9.73
N VAL A 558 5.23 15.77 10.67
CA VAL A 558 4.59 14.52 11.09
C VAL A 558 3.25 14.80 11.79
N ARG A 559 3.20 15.83 12.65
CA ARG A 559 1.96 16.26 13.32
C ARG A 559 0.90 16.78 12.33
N ASN A 560 1.31 17.60 11.36
CA ASN A 560 0.42 18.11 10.31
C ASN A 560 -0.16 16.95 9.48
N THR A 561 0.65 15.93 9.21
CA THR A 561 0.20 14.72 8.52
C THR A 561 -0.83 13.94 9.34
N PHE A 562 -0.68 13.82 10.67
CA PHE A 562 -1.72 13.25 11.51
C PHE A 562 -3.03 14.04 11.42
N HIS A 563 -2.96 15.38 11.51
CA HIS A 563 -4.14 16.24 11.42
C HIS A 563 -4.85 16.17 10.07
N SER A 564 -4.14 15.84 8.98
CA SER A 564 -4.75 15.55 7.67
C SER A 564 -5.64 14.30 7.65
N GLN A 565 -5.66 13.51 8.73
CA GLN A 565 -6.39 12.24 8.88
C GLN A 565 -5.93 11.12 7.91
N LYS A 566 -4.80 11.29 7.22
CA LYS A 566 -4.24 10.30 6.28
C LYS A 566 -4.10 8.90 6.88
N THR A 567 -3.65 8.81 8.13
CA THR A 567 -3.42 7.53 8.85
C THR A 567 -4.70 6.87 9.36
N LYS A 568 -5.86 7.54 9.25
CA LYS A 568 -7.12 7.03 9.82
C LYS A 568 -7.66 5.81 9.09
N ALA A 569 -7.47 5.73 7.78
CA ALA A 569 -7.95 4.62 6.95
C ALA A 569 -7.21 3.31 7.29
N LEU A 570 -7.97 2.23 7.59
CA LEU A 570 -7.39 0.94 7.95
C LEU A 570 -6.50 0.36 6.85
N GLU A 571 -6.87 0.52 5.57
CA GLU A 571 -6.05 0.04 4.44
C GLU A 571 -4.73 0.78 4.33
N PHE A 572 -4.66 2.07 4.69
CA PHE A 572 -3.38 2.78 4.77
C PHE A 572 -2.49 2.12 5.83
N ARG A 573 -3.00 1.89 7.04
CA ARG A 573 -2.26 1.26 8.14
C ARG A 573 -1.76 -0.13 7.76
N LYS A 574 -2.61 -0.99 7.18
CA LYS A 574 -2.20 -2.31 6.67
C LYS A 574 -1.11 -2.22 5.61
N THR A 575 -1.20 -1.23 4.73
CA THR A 575 -0.19 -1.02 3.69
C THR A 575 1.16 -0.66 4.31
N GLN A 576 1.19 0.20 5.34
CA GLN A 576 2.43 0.52 6.06
C GLN A 576 3.01 -0.68 6.79
N LEU A 577 2.17 -1.50 7.45
CA LEU A 577 2.62 -2.75 8.10
C LEU A 577 3.21 -3.77 7.10
N ARG A 578 2.58 -3.92 5.93
CA ARG A 578 3.10 -4.79 4.85
C ARG A 578 4.39 -4.25 4.24
N LYS A 579 4.53 -2.93 4.13
CA LYS A 579 5.78 -2.30 3.68
C LYS A 579 6.89 -2.49 4.70
N LEU A 580 6.61 -2.35 5.99
CA LEU A 580 7.57 -2.64 7.05
C LEU A 580 8.02 -4.11 7.04
N TYR A 581 7.09 -5.04 6.79
CA TYR A 581 7.42 -6.46 6.60
C TYR A 581 8.46 -6.67 5.49
N TRP A 582 8.25 -6.07 4.32
CA TRP A 582 9.20 -6.19 3.20
C TRP A 582 10.51 -5.47 3.50
N GLY A 583 10.47 -4.27 4.09
CA GLY A 583 11.67 -3.57 4.53
C GLY A 583 12.54 -4.39 5.48
N LEU A 584 11.92 -5.12 6.42
CA LEU A 584 12.63 -6.03 7.33
C LEU A 584 13.25 -7.23 6.59
N LYS A 585 12.58 -7.76 5.56
CA LYS A 585 13.12 -8.87 4.77
C LYS A 585 14.23 -8.41 3.82
N ASP A 586 14.10 -7.24 3.21
CA ASP A 586 15.07 -6.68 2.27
C ASP A 586 16.37 -6.24 2.98
N HIS A 587 16.30 -5.84 4.26
CA HIS A 587 17.44 -5.43 5.07
C HIS A 587 17.86 -6.46 6.14
N ALA A 588 17.42 -7.73 6.03
CA ALA A 588 17.71 -8.75 7.05
C ALA A 588 19.22 -8.98 7.24
N ASP A 589 19.97 -9.11 6.14
CA ASP A 589 21.41 -9.34 6.17
C ASP A 589 22.18 -8.12 6.70
N ASP A 590 21.73 -6.90 6.34
CA ASP A 590 22.28 -5.65 6.89
C ASP A 590 22.13 -5.59 8.42
N LEU A 591 20.95 -5.96 8.92
CA LEU A 591 20.64 -5.97 10.35
C LEU A 591 21.47 -7.03 11.10
N LEU A 592 21.67 -8.20 10.50
CA LEU A 592 22.56 -9.25 11.01
C LEU A 592 23.99 -8.75 11.18
N ALA A 593 24.56 -8.17 10.12
CA ALA A 593 25.91 -7.63 10.15
C ALA A 593 26.05 -6.48 11.16
N ALA A 594 25.04 -5.60 11.23
CA ALA A 594 25.04 -4.47 12.16
C ALA A 594 24.98 -4.90 13.63
N CYS A 595 24.08 -5.83 13.99
CA CYS A 595 23.99 -6.37 15.35
C CYS A 595 25.28 -7.09 15.77
N LYS A 596 25.89 -7.87 14.85
CA LYS A 596 27.17 -8.52 15.12
C LYS A 596 28.25 -7.52 15.47
N LYS A 597 28.28 -6.37 14.78
CA LYS A 597 29.27 -5.32 15.01
C LYS A 597 29.02 -4.51 16.28
N ASP A 598 27.75 -4.24 16.63
CA ASP A 598 27.41 -3.41 17.79
C ASP A 598 27.49 -4.17 19.12
N ILE A 599 27.06 -5.43 19.16
CA ILE A 599 26.91 -6.20 20.42
C ILE A 599 27.39 -7.66 20.30
N GLY A 600 28.11 -8.01 19.23
CA GLY A 600 28.65 -9.36 19.04
C GLY A 600 27.61 -10.45 18.79
N LYS A 601 26.32 -10.08 18.70
CA LYS A 601 25.19 -11.02 18.64
C LYS A 601 25.22 -11.85 17.37
N GLY A 602 25.11 -13.17 17.53
CA GLY A 602 25.15 -14.12 16.42
C GLY A 602 23.95 -14.09 15.50
N THR A 603 24.04 -14.94 14.47
CA THR A 603 23.06 -15.04 13.40
C THR A 603 21.69 -15.52 13.92
N PHE A 604 21.69 -16.53 14.79
CA PHE A 604 20.45 -17.14 15.31
C PHE A 604 19.62 -16.15 16.14
N GLU A 605 20.25 -15.45 17.09
CA GLU A 605 19.55 -14.50 17.97
C GLU A 605 19.02 -13.30 17.18
N THR A 606 19.83 -12.73 16.29
CA THR A 606 19.42 -11.57 15.49
C THR A 606 18.36 -11.93 14.45
N SER A 607 18.45 -13.09 13.80
CA SER A 607 17.41 -13.54 12.85
C SER A 607 16.08 -13.73 13.56
N THR A 608 16.10 -14.24 14.80
CA THR A 608 14.89 -14.38 15.62
C THR A 608 14.26 -13.02 15.93
N GLU A 609 15.06 -11.98 16.21
CA GLU A 609 14.57 -10.60 16.38
C GLU A 609 13.83 -10.10 15.13
N VAL A 610 14.44 -10.26 13.95
CA VAL A 610 13.84 -9.83 12.67
C VAL A 610 12.55 -10.61 12.40
N ASP A 611 12.56 -11.92 12.59
CA ASP A 611 11.41 -12.79 12.36
C ASP A 611 10.25 -12.48 13.31
N TRP A 612 10.53 -12.08 14.55
CA TRP A 612 9.48 -11.61 15.46
C TRP A 612 8.78 -10.37 14.94
N CYS A 613 9.52 -9.36 14.49
CA CYS A 613 8.91 -8.16 13.91
C CYS A 613 8.10 -8.47 12.65
N THR A 614 8.60 -9.32 11.76
CA THR A 614 7.88 -9.69 10.53
C THR A 614 6.62 -10.49 10.83
N ASN A 615 6.64 -11.38 11.82
CA ASN A 615 5.46 -12.11 12.30
C ASN A 615 4.42 -11.15 12.90
N ASP A 616 4.83 -10.18 13.72
CA ASP A 616 3.94 -9.16 14.27
C ASP A 616 3.30 -8.31 13.16
N CYS A 617 4.06 -7.92 12.11
CA CYS A 617 3.48 -7.21 10.97
C CYS A 617 2.33 -7.99 10.31
N ILE A 618 2.49 -9.31 10.13
CA ILE A 618 1.46 -10.19 9.56
C ILE A 618 0.27 -10.32 10.53
N PHE A 619 0.55 -10.70 11.78
CA PHE A 619 -0.46 -10.95 12.80
C PHE A 619 -1.34 -9.72 13.04
N VAL A 620 -0.72 -8.57 13.26
CA VAL A 620 -1.41 -7.30 13.49
C VAL A 620 -2.21 -6.88 12.26
N SER A 621 -1.66 -7.04 11.05
CA SER A 621 -2.40 -6.73 9.80
C SER A 621 -3.67 -7.56 9.66
N ASN A 622 -3.64 -8.84 10.05
CA ASN A 622 -4.77 -9.75 10.00
C ASN A 622 -5.84 -9.42 11.04
N LYS A 623 -5.44 -8.93 12.21
CA LYS A 623 -6.34 -8.62 13.33
C LYS A 623 -6.80 -7.17 13.40
N LEU A 624 -6.18 -6.26 12.64
CA LEU A 624 -6.42 -4.82 12.74
C LEU A 624 -7.91 -4.42 12.57
N GLU A 625 -8.64 -5.03 11.63
CA GLU A 625 -10.06 -4.74 11.44
C GLU A 625 -10.92 -5.15 12.64
N GLU A 626 -10.59 -6.29 13.26
CA GLU A 626 -11.27 -6.77 14.46
C GLU A 626 -11.04 -5.80 15.61
N TRP A 627 -9.78 -5.39 15.81
CA TRP A 627 -9.38 -4.52 16.91
C TRP A 627 -9.94 -3.11 16.79
N ALA A 628 -10.01 -2.57 15.57
CA ALA A 628 -10.52 -1.22 15.30
C ALA A 628 -12.05 -1.07 15.40
N LYS A 629 -12.82 -2.17 15.49
CA LYS A 629 -14.28 -2.11 15.65
C LYS A 629 -14.68 -1.42 16.95
N ASP A 630 -15.79 -0.68 16.91
CA ASP A 630 -16.43 -0.14 18.11
C ASP A 630 -16.78 -1.31 19.06
N GLU A 631 -16.42 -1.16 20.33
CA GLU A 631 -16.63 -2.16 21.39
C GLU A 631 -17.97 -1.93 22.09
N SER A 632 -18.70 -3.02 22.33
CA SER A 632 -19.90 -3.02 23.16
C SER A 632 -19.52 -3.02 24.62
N ILE A 633 -20.20 -2.19 25.42
CA ILE A 633 -19.99 -2.16 26.87
C ILE A 633 -20.89 -3.23 27.54
N PRO A 634 -20.33 -4.20 28.28
CA PRO A 634 -21.14 -5.14 29.06
C PRO A 634 -21.86 -4.43 30.22
N ASP A 635 -22.89 -5.06 30.77
CA ASP A 635 -23.58 -4.65 32.01
C ASP A 635 -24.27 -3.27 31.97
N ILE A 636 -24.59 -2.77 30.78
CA ILE A 636 -25.43 -1.57 30.63
C ILE A 636 -26.90 -1.92 30.97
N PRO A 637 -27.53 -1.23 31.93
CA PRO A 637 -28.94 -1.43 32.24
C PRO A 637 -29.81 -1.27 30.99
N PHE A 638 -30.85 -2.09 30.85
CA PHE A 638 -31.75 -2.04 29.70
C PHE A 638 -32.29 -0.62 29.44
N THR A 639 -32.61 0.12 30.50
CA THR A 639 -33.08 1.51 30.44
C THR A 639 -32.07 2.46 29.78
N GLN A 640 -30.78 2.15 29.85
CA GLN A 640 -29.69 2.94 29.26
C GLN A 640 -29.20 2.37 27.91
N SER A 641 -29.51 1.10 27.60
CA SER A 641 -29.17 0.45 26.32
C SER A 641 -29.75 1.19 25.11
N MET A 642 -30.88 1.88 25.28
CA MET A 642 -31.51 2.70 24.23
C MET A 642 -30.63 3.87 23.76
N LEU A 643 -29.66 4.30 24.58
CA LEU A 643 -28.69 5.34 24.25
C LEU A 643 -27.55 4.83 23.37
N ARG A 644 -27.57 3.54 22.99
CA ARG A 644 -26.55 2.87 22.16
C ARG A 644 -25.10 3.18 22.62
N PRO A 645 -24.78 3.02 23.91
CA PRO A 645 -23.44 3.26 24.41
C PRO A 645 -22.45 2.30 23.75
N LYS A 646 -21.31 2.83 23.33
CA LYS A 646 -20.21 2.07 22.74
C LYS A 646 -18.87 2.74 23.04
N CYS A 647 -17.79 1.98 22.98
CA CYS A 647 -16.43 2.52 23.05
C CYS A 647 -15.78 2.46 21.67
N ARG A 648 -15.46 3.62 21.10
CA ARG A 648 -14.71 3.75 19.85
C ARG A 648 -13.22 3.86 20.16
N LYS A 649 -12.38 3.15 19.42
CA LYS A 649 -10.92 3.29 19.51
C LYS A 649 -10.42 4.31 18.50
N GLU A 650 -9.80 5.39 18.98
CA GLU A 650 -9.23 6.45 18.14
C GLU A 650 -7.70 6.52 18.34
N PRO A 651 -6.89 6.81 17.31
CA PRO A 651 -5.46 7.04 17.50
C PRO A 651 -5.23 8.21 18.48
N LEU A 652 -4.13 8.14 19.24
CA LEU A 652 -3.72 9.21 20.15
C LEU A 652 -3.25 10.46 19.40
N GLY A 653 -2.38 10.28 18.39
CA GLY A 653 -1.87 11.38 17.57
C GLY A 653 -0.47 11.16 17.03
N ILE A 654 0.46 12.03 17.42
CA ILE A 654 1.90 11.88 17.17
C ILE A 654 2.57 11.20 18.37
N VAL A 655 3.31 10.13 18.10
CA VAL A 655 3.99 9.34 19.14
C VAL A 655 5.50 9.37 18.97
N LEU A 656 6.22 9.37 20.09
CA LEU A 656 7.67 9.23 20.13
C LEU A 656 8.01 7.82 20.62
N VAL A 657 8.81 7.08 19.87
CA VAL A 657 9.31 5.75 20.24
C VAL A 657 10.83 5.83 20.41
N ILE A 658 11.31 5.65 21.63
CA ILE A 658 12.74 5.69 21.97
C ILE A 658 13.18 4.25 22.30
N GLY A 659 14.05 3.70 21.46
CA GLY A 659 14.58 2.35 21.63
C GLY A 659 15.87 2.29 22.44
N THR A 660 16.25 1.08 22.81
CA THR A 660 17.48 0.74 23.53
C THR A 660 18.41 -0.10 22.64
N TYR A 661 19.58 -0.48 23.15
CA TYR A 661 20.66 -1.11 22.38
C TYR A 661 20.71 -2.63 22.46
N ASN A 662 20.12 -3.25 23.48
CA ASN A 662 20.35 -4.67 23.76
C ASN A 662 19.58 -5.60 22.80
N PHE A 663 18.35 -5.22 22.45
CA PHE A 663 17.60 -5.81 21.34
C PHE A 663 17.13 -4.67 20.42
N PRO A 664 18.06 -4.09 19.65
CA PRO A 664 17.90 -2.78 19.02
C PRO A 664 16.88 -2.80 17.87
N ILE A 665 16.47 -3.99 17.42
CA ILE A 665 15.47 -4.18 16.38
C ILE A 665 14.08 -4.29 17.03
N ILE A 666 13.86 -5.30 17.87
CA ILE A 666 12.51 -5.58 18.39
C ILE A 666 12.01 -4.50 19.35
N LEU A 667 12.86 -3.96 20.23
CA LEU A 667 12.44 -2.99 21.24
C LEU A 667 12.15 -1.61 20.64
N LEU A 668 12.55 -1.40 19.38
CA LEU A 668 12.24 -0.19 18.63
C LEU A 668 11.04 -0.40 17.68
N LEU A 669 11.01 -1.52 16.96
CA LEU A 669 10.03 -1.73 15.89
C LEU A 669 8.71 -2.34 16.36
N LEU A 670 8.68 -3.12 17.44
CA LEU A 670 7.41 -3.66 17.97
C LEU A 670 6.48 -2.57 18.51
N PRO A 671 6.96 -1.55 19.26
CA PRO A 671 6.12 -0.41 19.62
C PRO A 671 5.66 0.38 18.39
N LEU A 672 6.53 0.56 17.39
CA LEU A 672 6.19 1.22 16.12
C LEU A 672 5.07 0.49 15.38
N ILE A 673 5.11 -0.84 15.28
CA ILE A 673 4.05 -1.67 14.70
C ILE A 673 2.71 -1.39 15.40
N GLY A 674 2.73 -1.31 16.73
CA GLY A 674 1.58 -0.90 17.54
C GLY A 674 1.04 0.48 17.19
N ALA A 675 1.93 1.47 17.10
CA ALA A 675 1.58 2.84 16.77
C ALA A 675 0.96 2.98 15.36
N ILE A 676 1.55 2.30 14.36
CA ILE A 676 1.02 2.23 12.98
C ILE A 676 -0.38 1.61 12.99
N ALA A 677 -0.55 0.49 13.70
CA ALA A 677 -1.83 -0.22 13.77
C ALA A 677 -2.94 0.64 14.40
N ALA A 678 -2.63 1.33 15.50
CA ALA A 678 -3.56 2.25 16.15
C ALA A 678 -3.89 3.49 15.30
N GLY A 679 -3.08 3.80 14.28
CA GLY A 679 -3.32 4.88 13.30
C GLY A 679 -2.59 6.17 13.63
N ASN A 680 -1.51 6.09 14.42
CA ASN A 680 -0.69 7.22 14.80
C ASN A 680 0.35 7.52 13.72
N THR A 681 0.86 8.75 13.77
CA THR A 681 2.15 9.11 13.17
C THR A 681 3.24 8.96 14.22
N ALA A 682 4.48 8.68 13.83
CA ALA A 682 5.54 8.39 14.80
C ALA A 682 6.91 8.96 14.42
N ILE A 683 7.64 9.40 15.44
CA ILE A 683 9.09 9.61 15.36
C ILE A 683 9.79 8.51 16.15
N ILE A 684 10.81 7.94 15.53
CA ILE A 684 11.55 6.79 16.01
C ILE A 684 12.95 7.27 16.36
N LYS A 685 13.41 7.00 17.57
CA LYS A 685 14.75 7.37 18.06
C LYS A 685 15.51 6.09 18.42
N PRO A 686 16.34 5.55 17.50
CA PRO A 686 17.24 4.43 17.78
C PRO A 686 18.28 4.78 18.85
N SER A 687 18.83 3.78 19.54
CA SER A 687 19.91 4.01 20.52
C SER A 687 21.24 4.28 19.82
N GLU A 688 21.92 5.33 20.26
CA GLU A 688 23.29 5.68 19.84
C GLU A 688 24.33 4.65 20.29
N ASN A 689 24.00 3.77 21.25
CA ASN A 689 24.87 2.69 21.70
C ASN A 689 24.85 1.47 20.75
N ALA A 690 23.94 1.44 19.77
CA ALA A 690 23.94 0.48 18.66
C ALA A 690 23.98 1.24 17.31
N PRO A 691 25.09 1.95 17.02
CA PRO A 691 25.17 2.91 15.92
C PRO A 691 25.02 2.28 14.54
N ASN A 692 25.52 1.05 14.34
CA ASN A 692 25.39 0.40 13.03
C ASN A 692 23.94 -0.02 12.78
N VAL A 693 23.26 -0.56 13.81
CA VAL A 693 21.83 -0.91 13.69
C VAL A 693 20.98 0.33 13.49
N ALA A 694 21.29 1.42 14.20
CA ALA A 694 20.58 2.70 14.05
C ALA A 694 20.61 3.23 12.61
N VAL A 695 21.76 3.15 11.92
CA VAL A 695 21.91 3.53 10.51
C VAL A 695 21.06 2.64 9.60
N VAL A 696 21.11 1.32 9.79
CA VAL A 696 20.32 0.37 8.98
C VAL A 696 18.81 0.61 9.18
N VAL A 697 18.35 0.84 10.41
CA VAL A 697 16.95 1.15 10.71
C VAL A 697 16.50 2.44 10.03
N GLU A 698 17.33 3.48 9.99
CA GLU A 698 17.00 4.71 9.28
C GLU A 698 16.79 4.46 7.78
N ARG A 699 17.69 3.71 7.14
CA ARG A 699 17.55 3.34 5.73
C ARG A 699 16.27 2.54 5.50
N LEU A 700 16.02 1.53 6.34
CA LEU A 700 14.82 0.68 6.29
C LEU A 700 13.54 1.52 6.39
N VAL A 701 13.45 2.41 7.39
CA VAL A 701 12.28 3.26 7.58
C VAL A 701 12.12 4.21 6.39
N LYS A 702 13.23 4.81 5.92
CA LYS A 702 13.24 5.77 4.79
C LYS A 702 12.80 5.15 3.47
N SER A 703 13.25 3.92 3.19
CA SER A 703 12.93 3.19 1.95
C SER A 703 11.53 2.57 1.99
N SER A 704 11.07 2.13 3.16
CA SER A 704 9.88 1.30 3.28
C SER A 704 8.63 2.07 3.67
N LEU A 705 8.72 3.01 4.62
CA LEU A 705 7.56 3.67 5.22
C LEU A 705 7.26 5.04 4.62
N ASP A 706 5.99 5.45 4.74
CA ASP A 706 5.57 6.79 4.34
C ASP A 706 6.23 7.86 5.21
N GLN A 707 7.16 8.54 4.58
CA GLN A 707 8.01 9.55 5.15
C GLN A 707 7.26 10.75 5.75
N SER A 708 6.06 11.10 5.27
CA SER A 708 5.24 12.13 5.94
C SER A 708 4.71 11.69 7.32
N CYS A 709 4.68 10.39 7.60
CA CYS A 709 4.07 9.82 8.80
C CYS A 709 5.09 9.23 9.79
N TYR A 710 6.18 8.67 9.30
CA TYR A 710 7.14 7.90 10.09
C TYR A 710 8.56 8.36 9.78
N ARG A 711 9.24 8.91 10.79
CA ARG A 711 10.57 9.51 10.67
C ARG A 711 11.52 8.92 11.70
N VAL A 712 12.80 8.85 11.34
CA VAL A 712 13.88 8.54 12.29
C VAL A 712 14.58 9.85 12.64
N VAL A 713 14.91 10.00 13.93
CA VAL A 713 15.81 11.05 14.43
C VAL A 713 16.98 10.35 15.09
N GLN A 714 18.17 10.58 14.54
CA GLN A 714 19.42 10.06 15.07
C GLN A 714 20.05 11.05 16.03
N GLY A 715 20.77 10.56 17.02
CA GLY A 715 21.50 11.39 17.96
C GLY A 715 21.60 10.78 19.34
N ALA A 716 22.22 11.51 20.25
CA ALA A 716 22.40 11.11 21.64
C ALA A 716 21.54 12.00 22.53
N ILE A 717 22.14 12.56 23.58
CA ILE A 717 21.44 13.40 24.57
C ILE A 717 20.87 14.68 23.92
N PRO A 718 21.61 15.49 23.14
CA PRO A 718 21.10 16.76 22.63
C PRO A 718 19.82 16.63 21.79
N GLU A 719 19.80 15.67 20.87
CA GLU A 719 18.67 15.42 19.98
C GLU A 719 17.49 14.80 20.74
N THR A 720 17.77 13.91 21.70
CA THR A 720 16.73 13.34 22.58
C THR A 720 16.10 14.42 23.45
N THR A 721 16.89 15.35 24.00
CA THR A 721 16.37 16.49 24.77
C THR A 721 15.50 17.38 23.89
N SER A 722 15.94 17.72 22.68
CA SER A 722 15.15 18.52 21.74
C SER A 722 13.82 17.86 21.36
N LEU A 723 13.82 16.53 21.17
CA LEU A 723 12.60 15.76 20.98
C LEU A 723 11.68 15.82 22.20
N LEU A 724 12.21 15.66 23.42
CA LEU A 724 11.43 15.70 24.66
C LEU A 724 10.89 17.10 25.01
N ASP A 725 11.48 18.16 24.45
CA ASP A 725 10.96 19.53 24.57
C ASP A 725 9.76 19.78 23.63
N GLN A 726 9.45 18.86 22.72
CA GLN A 726 8.25 18.93 21.90
C GLN A 726 7.03 18.30 22.59
N LYS A 727 5.82 18.72 22.18
CA LYS A 727 4.57 18.10 22.63
C LYS A 727 4.27 16.78 21.91
N TRP A 728 3.97 15.73 22.67
CA TRP A 728 3.59 14.43 22.12
C TRP A 728 2.23 13.96 22.65
N ASP A 729 1.54 13.12 21.88
CA ASP A 729 0.31 12.48 22.33
C ASP A 729 0.59 11.14 23.04
N LYS A 730 1.80 10.58 22.85
CA LYS A 730 2.34 9.45 23.63
C LYS A 730 3.86 9.39 23.51
N ILE A 731 4.55 9.09 24.61
CA ILE A 731 5.96 8.67 24.57
C ILE A 731 6.06 7.19 24.95
N PHE A 732 6.78 6.41 24.16
CA PHE A 732 7.15 5.03 24.47
C PHE A 732 8.66 4.96 24.63
N TYR A 733 9.13 4.48 25.78
CA TYR A 733 10.55 4.38 26.08
C TYR A 733 10.90 3.02 26.66
N THR A 734 11.99 2.45 26.17
CA THR A 734 12.62 1.27 26.76
C THR A 734 14.04 1.61 27.18
N GLY A 735 14.42 1.30 28.43
CA GLY A 735 15.78 1.50 28.92
C GLY A 735 15.89 1.69 30.43
N GLY A 736 16.90 2.42 30.90
CA GLY A 736 17.18 2.59 32.33
C GLY A 736 16.28 3.60 33.06
N VAL A 737 16.09 3.38 34.37
CA VAL A 737 15.23 4.17 35.29
C VAL A 737 15.62 5.66 35.35
N ASN A 738 16.92 5.98 35.28
CA ASN A 738 17.39 7.36 35.34
C ASN A 738 16.85 8.21 34.18
N VAL A 739 16.92 7.68 32.95
CA VAL A 739 16.41 8.36 31.75
C VAL A 739 14.89 8.34 31.73
N ALA A 740 14.26 7.24 32.18
CA ALA A 740 12.81 7.16 32.31
C ALA A 740 12.24 8.26 33.22
N THR A 741 12.95 8.55 34.31
CA THR A 741 12.61 9.63 35.25
C THR A 741 12.68 11.00 34.58
N ILE A 742 13.67 11.24 33.72
CA ILE A 742 13.80 12.47 32.93
C ILE A 742 12.62 12.59 31.95
N ILE A 743 12.29 11.50 31.26
CA ILE A 743 11.15 11.44 30.32
C ILE A 743 9.84 11.70 31.05
N ALA A 744 9.62 11.09 32.22
CA ALA A 744 8.40 11.29 33.00
C ALA A 744 8.26 12.75 33.46
N LYS A 745 9.35 13.38 33.92
CA LYS A 745 9.38 14.81 34.26
C LYS A 745 9.02 15.69 33.06
N LYS A 746 9.62 15.44 31.90
CA LYS A 746 9.36 16.18 30.67
C LYS A 746 7.94 15.98 30.15
N ALA A 747 7.45 14.75 30.17
CA ALA A 747 6.08 14.41 29.77
C ALA A 747 5.04 15.10 30.66
N ALA A 748 5.32 15.27 31.96
CA ALA A 748 4.45 15.97 32.89
C ALA A 748 4.26 17.46 32.53
N GLU A 749 5.26 18.12 31.94
CA GLU A 749 5.17 19.53 31.49
C GLU A 749 4.07 19.73 30.44
N THR A 750 3.75 18.70 29.65
CA THR A 750 2.78 18.76 28.55
C THR A 750 1.58 17.81 28.73
N LEU A 751 1.48 17.14 29.88
CA LEU A 751 0.50 16.11 30.20
C LEU A 751 0.48 14.96 29.19
N THR A 752 1.65 14.65 28.63
CA THR A 752 1.83 13.55 27.68
C THR A 752 1.79 12.22 28.44
N PRO A 753 0.89 11.28 28.08
CA PRO A 753 0.96 9.94 28.64
C PRO A 753 2.22 9.24 28.13
N TYR A 754 2.80 8.38 28.95
CA TYR A 754 3.97 7.59 28.57
C TYR A 754 3.75 6.09 28.82
N THR A 755 4.59 5.27 28.19
CA THR A 755 4.80 3.86 28.53
C THR A 755 6.30 3.67 28.73
N LEU A 756 6.67 3.12 29.88
CA LEU A 756 8.05 2.93 30.30
C LEU A 756 8.29 1.44 30.49
N GLU A 757 9.17 0.87 29.69
CA GLU A 757 9.64 -0.51 29.77
C GLU A 757 11.07 -0.49 30.35
N LEU A 758 11.20 -0.75 31.65
CA LEU A 758 12.48 -0.60 32.36
C LEU A 758 13.12 -1.95 32.69
N GLY A 759 14.18 -1.93 33.49
CA GLY A 759 14.86 -3.14 33.96
C GLY A 759 14.34 -3.61 35.31
N GLY A 760 15.06 -4.56 35.90
CA GLY A 760 14.79 -4.97 37.27
C GLY A 760 15.80 -5.96 37.81
N ARG A 761 15.90 -6.05 39.14
CA ARG A 761 16.64 -7.13 39.81
C ARG A 761 15.73 -8.36 39.94
N ASN A 762 15.67 -9.15 38.88
CA ASN A 762 14.71 -10.24 38.72
C ASN A 762 15.12 -11.47 39.54
N PRO A 763 14.27 -11.97 40.47
CA PRO A 763 14.55 -13.17 41.25
C PRO A 763 14.18 -14.46 40.47
N ALA A 764 15.02 -15.47 40.61
CA ALA A 764 14.64 -16.87 40.43
C ALA A 764 14.63 -17.60 41.77
N ILE A 765 13.61 -18.42 42.05
CA ILE A 765 13.51 -19.21 43.28
C ILE A 765 13.38 -20.68 42.93
N VAL A 766 14.30 -21.51 43.42
CA VAL A 766 14.37 -22.94 43.14
C VAL A 766 14.23 -23.72 44.45
N THR A 767 13.08 -24.38 44.63
CA THR A 767 12.83 -25.24 45.81
C THR A 767 13.35 -26.65 45.56
N LYS A 768 13.48 -27.45 46.64
CA LYS A 768 13.87 -28.87 46.55
C LYS A 768 12.90 -29.73 45.73
N ASN A 769 11.67 -29.27 45.53
CA ASN A 769 10.63 -29.98 44.77
C ASN A 769 10.68 -29.63 43.27
N ALA A 770 11.60 -28.76 42.85
CA ALA A 770 11.81 -28.43 41.44
C ALA A 770 12.57 -29.53 40.70
N ASN A 771 12.41 -29.58 39.38
CA ASN A 771 13.33 -30.32 38.52
C ASN A 771 14.64 -29.52 38.37
N ILE A 772 15.63 -29.85 39.19
CA ILE A 772 16.89 -29.11 39.31
C ILE A 772 17.64 -29.02 37.98
N ARG A 773 17.70 -30.12 37.22
CA ARG A 773 18.34 -30.15 35.90
C ARG A 773 17.66 -29.17 34.93
N LEU A 774 16.33 -29.15 34.88
CA LEU A 774 15.62 -28.22 34.01
C LEU A 774 15.76 -26.77 34.47
N ALA A 775 15.72 -26.51 35.78
CA ALA A 775 15.92 -25.18 36.34
C ALA A 775 17.28 -24.62 35.96
N ALA A 776 18.34 -25.39 36.19
CA ALA A 776 19.71 -25.03 35.84
C ALA A 776 19.86 -24.69 34.35
N ARG A 777 19.37 -25.56 33.46
CA ARG A 777 19.45 -25.36 31.99
C ARG A 777 18.71 -24.12 31.51
N ARG A 778 17.47 -23.93 31.98
CA ARG A 778 16.59 -22.84 31.51
C ARG A 778 17.08 -21.47 31.98
N LEU A 779 17.48 -21.39 33.25
CA LEU A 779 18.07 -20.17 33.80
C LEU A 779 19.40 -19.86 33.11
N LEU A 780 20.27 -20.86 32.91
CA LEU A 780 21.54 -20.66 32.23
C LEU A 780 21.34 -20.14 30.81
N TRP A 781 20.46 -20.75 30.01
CA TRP A 781 20.15 -20.29 28.65
C TRP A 781 19.70 -18.82 28.63
N GLY A 782 18.76 -18.45 29.50
CA GLY A 782 18.28 -17.07 29.60
C GLY A 782 19.39 -16.08 29.97
N LYS A 783 20.36 -16.50 30.78
CA LYS A 783 21.50 -15.66 31.19
C LYS A 783 22.58 -15.52 30.13
N THR A 784 22.80 -16.56 29.31
CA THR A 784 23.78 -16.52 28.24
C THR A 784 23.26 -15.80 27.00
N HIS A 785 21.94 -15.70 26.84
CA HIS A 785 21.29 -14.96 25.76
C HIS A 785 21.74 -13.49 25.76
N ASN A 786 22.22 -12.99 24.62
CA ASN A 786 22.80 -11.65 24.48
C ASN A 786 23.83 -11.26 25.58
N ALA A 787 24.61 -12.24 26.04
CA ALA A 787 25.57 -12.10 27.15
C ALA A 787 24.93 -11.55 28.45
N GLY A 788 23.66 -11.86 28.71
CA GLY A 788 22.94 -11.46 29.91
C GLY A 788 22.46 -10.00 29.92
N GLN A 789 22.62 -9.28 28.81
CA GLN A 789 22.13 -7.91 28.63
C GLN A 789 20.63 -7.91 28.29
N VAL A 790 19.80 -8.41 29.20
CA VAL A 790 18.35 -8.59 29.00
C VAL A 790 17.60 -8.11 30.24
N CYS A 791 16.63 -7.21 30.07
CA CYS A 791 15.85 -6.63 31.18
C CYS A 791 15.07 -7.68 32.00
N ILE A 792 14.75 -8.82 31.38
CA ILE A 792 14.09 -9.95 32.01
C ILE A 792 15.05 -11.09 32.35
N SER A 793 16.36 -10.97 32.11
CA SER A 793 17.29 -12.00 32.62
C SER A 793 17.17 -12.06 34.15
N GLN A 794 17.27 -13.26 34.73
CA GLN A 794 17.42 -13.36 36.18
C GLN A 794 18.73 -12.69 36.62
N ASN A 795 18.65 -11.96 37.73
CA ASN A 795 19.79 -11.27 38.34
C ASN A 795 20.44 -12.14 39.40
N TYR A 796 19.62 -12.82 40.19
CA TYR A 796 20.06 -13.74 41.22
C TYR A 796 19.11 -14.92 41.30
N THR A 797 19.67 -16.07 41.69
CA THR A 797 18.95 -17.33 41.84
C THR A 797 19.03 -17.74 43.30
N MET A 798 17.89 -17.78 43.98
CA MET A 798 17.76 -18.31 45.32
C MET A 798 17.48 -19.80 45.25
N VAL A 799 18.32 -20.63 45.86
CA VAL A 799 18.24 -22.09 45.80
C VAL A 799 18.11 -22.65 47.20
N GLU A 800 17.17 -23.58 47.42
CA GLU A 800 17.01 -24.20 48.73
C GLU A 800 18.26 -24.99 49.10
N GLN A 801 18.77 -24.80 50.33
CA GLN A 801 20.07 -25.33 50.78
C GLN A 801 20.30 -26.81 50.45
N HIS A 802 19.24 -27.64 50.54
CA HIS A 802 19.33 -29.08 50.31
C HIS A 802 19.66 -29.47 48.86
N VAL A 803 19.35 -28.61 47.88
CA VAL A 803 19.56 -28.87 46.44
C VAL A 803 20.62 -27.94 45.81
N LEU A 804 21.30 -27.12 46.61
CA LEU A 804 22.31 -26.17 46.15
C LEU A 804 23.43 -26.82 45.34
N GLU A 805 24.08 -27.84 45.90
CA GLU A 805 25.20 -28.55 45.24
C GLU A 805 24.76 -29.22 43.93
N ALA A 806 23.57 -29.85 43.94
CA ALA A 806 23.00 -30.47 42.75
C ALA A 806 22.69 -29.43 41.66
N PHE A 807 22.17 -28.25 42.03
CA PHE A 807 21.90 -27.17 41.09
C PHE A 807 23.17 -26.60 40.48
N ILE A 808 24.22 -26.36 41.28
CA ILE A 808 25.52 -25.90 40.80
C ILE A 808 26.13 -26.92 39.84
N ALA A 809 26.09 -28.21 40.18
CA ALA A 809 26.60 -29.28 39.31
C ALA A 809 25.86 -29.33 37.96
N GLU A 810 24.53 -29.24 37.97
CA GLU A 810 23.71 -29.22 36.76
C GLU A 810 23.95 -27.96 35.91
N MET A 811 24.15 -26.78 36.52
CA MET A 811 24.51 -25.57 35.76
C MET A 811 25.90 -25.69 35.13
N LYS A 812 26.91 -26.20 35.86
CA LYS A 812 28.23 -26.47 35.28
C LYS A 812 28.17 -27.48 34.14
N GLY A 813 27.33 -28.51 34.27
CA GLY A 813 27.07 -29.51 33.23
C GLY A 813 26.41 -28.90 31.99
N ALA A 814 25.34 -28.12 32.18
CA ALA A 814 24.66 -27.41 31.10
C ALA A 814 25.58 -26.42 30.38
N MET A 815 26.50 -25.77 31.10
CA MET A 815 27.43 -24.83 30.51
C MET A 815 28.45 -25.51 29.58
N LYS A 816 28.93 -26.71 29.96
CA LYS A 816 29.75 -27.56 29.08
C LYS A 816 28.97 -28.10 27.88
N GLU A 817 27.67 -28.34 28.02
CA GLU A 817 26.82 -28.80 26.93
C GLU A 817 26.54 -27.69 25.91
N PHE A 818 26.18 -26.49 26.37
CA PHE A 818 25.85 -25.36 25.50
C PHE A 818 27.09 -24.82 24.79
N PHE A 819 28.24 -24.82 25.48
CA PHE A 819 29.49 -24.25 24.99
C PHE A 819 30.66 -25.22 25.21
N PRO A 820 30.74 -26.34 24.46
CA PRO A 820 31.76 -27.37 24.65
C PRO A 820 33.19 -26.86 24.42
N ASN A 821 33.35 -25.80 23.62
CA ASN A 821 34.63 -25.17 23.31
C ASN A 821 34.79 -23.79 24.00
N GLY A 822 33.95 -23.47 24.98
CA GLY A 822 33.89 -22.15 25.62
C GLY A 822 33.06 -21.12 24.83
N THR A 823 32.90 -19.93 25.42
CA THR A 823 32.02 -18.86 24.91
C THR A 823 32.72 -17.78 24.09
N ARG A 824 34.06 -17.81 24.01
CA ARG A 824 34.82 -16.74 23.34
C ARG A 824 34.72 -16.80 21.83
N ASP A 825 35.01 -17.98 21.26
CA ASP A 825 35.17 -18.20 19.81
C ASP A 825 33.93 -18.88 19.20
N THR A 826 32.74 -18.49 19.65
CA THR A 826 31.45 -18.97 19.12
C THR A 826 30.60 -17.82 18.60
N ASP A 827 29.74 -18.08 17.61
CA ASP A 827 28.73 -17.13 17.16
C ASP A 827 27.57 -16.99 18.16
N ASP A 828 27.38 -17.99 19.03
CA ASP A 828 26.24 -18.10 19.95
C ASP A 828 26.39 -17.27 21.24
N TYR A 829 27.40 -16.40 21.33
CA TYR A 829 27.64 -15.57 22.52
C TYR A 829 28.02 -14.13 22.16
N GLY A 830 27.29 -13.17 22.74
CA GLY A 830 27.45 -11.73 22.47
C GLY A 830 28.66 -11.09 23.15
N ARG A 831 28.74 -9.76 23.08
CA ARG A 831 29.72 -8.89 23.76
C ARG A 831 29.02 -7.78 24.52
N MET A 832 29.71 -7.21 25.52
CA MET A 832 29.22 -6.02 26.20
C MET A 832 29.14 -4.87 25.19
N VAL A 833 28.05 -4.09 25.21
CA VAL A 833 27.79 -3.06 24.19
C VAL A 833 28.90 -2.00 24.07
N ASN A 834 29.56 -1.65 25.16
CA ASN A 834 30.63 -0.66 25.18
C ASN A 834 31.52 -0.79 26.42
N GLN A 835 32.66 -0.09 26.40
CA GLN A 835 33.64 -0.06 27.50
C GLN A 835 33.04 0.39 28.83
N ARG A 836 32.08 1.33 28.83
CA ARG A 836 31.43 1.79 30.07
C ARG A 836 30.64 0.66 30.74
N GLN A 837 29.87 -0.11 29.98
CA GLN A 837 29.12 -1.24 30.53
C GLN A 837 30.04 -2.39 30.93
N PHE A 838 31.08 -2.66 30.15
CA PHE A 838 32.12 -3.62 30.53
C PHE A 838 32.76 -3.25 31.88
N ALA A 839 33.23 -2.01 32.04
CA ALA A 839 33.85 -1.53 33.27
C ALA A 839 32.88 -1.58 34.47
N ARG A 840 31.59 -1.31 34.25
CA ARG A 840 30.56 -1.43 35.29
C ARG A 840 30.42 -2.87 35.77
N VAL A 841 30.28 -3.83 34.85
CA VAL A 841 30.12 -5.26 35.20
C VAL A 841 31.41 -5.82 35.83
N ARG A 842 32.57 -5.41 35.33
CA ARG A 842 33.87 -5.71 35.97
C ARG A 842 33.92 -5.20 37.40
N ALA A 843 33.56 -3.95 37.64
CA ALA A 843 33.52 -3.37 38.99
C ALA A 843 32.53 -4.10 39.92
N MET A 844 31.41 -4.63 39.39
CA MET A 844 30.50 -5.46 40.18
C MET A 844 31.16 -6.77 40.63
N LEU A 845 31.97 -7.39 39.75
CA LEU A 845 32.71 -8.61 40.10
C LEU A 845 33.88 -8.30 41.06
N ASP A 846 34.62 -7.21 40.85
CA ASP A 846 35.77 -6.83 41.69
C ASP A 846 35.36 -6.45 43.13
N ASN A 847 34.13 -5.92 43.32
CA ASN A 847 33.63 -5.48 44.62
C ASN A 847 32.87 -6.58 45.40
N THR A 848 32.57 -7.71 44.79
CA THR A 848 31.84 -8.79 45.46
C THR A 848 32.70 -9.48 46.51
N LYS A 849 32.07 -9.97 47.58
CA LYS A 849 32.70 -10.89 48.54
C LYS A 849 32.28 -12.34 48.29
N GLY A 850 31.50 -12.58 47.24
CA GLY A 850 31.07 -13.90 46.83
C GLY A 850 32.20 -14.78 46.32
N GLU A 851 32.02 -16.09 46.45
CA GLU A 851 32.94 -17.08 45.90
C GLU A 851 32.65 -17.29 44.41
N ILE A 852 33.65 -17.08 43.55
CA ILE A 852 33.55 -17.40 42.13
C ILE A 852 33.72 -18.91 41.96
N ILE A 853 32.61 -19.61 41.68
CA ILE A 853 32.58 -21.08 41.55
C ILE A 853 32.77 -21.56 40.11
N MET A 854 32.66 -20.66 39.12
CA MET A 854 32.93 -20.90 37.70
C MET A 854 33.13 -19.56 36.95
N GLY A 855 34.02 -19.53 35.97
CA GLY A 855 34.22 -18.39 35.07
C GLY A 855 35.14 -17.32 35.64
N GLY A 856 34.85 -16.05 35.34
CA GLY A 856 35.63 -14.89 35.78
C GLY A 856 36.61 -14.35 34.74
N GLY A 857 36.76 -15.00 33.58
CA GLY A 857 37.56 -14.49 32.48
C GLY A 857 36.95 -13.21 31.89
N MET A 858 37.78 -12.20 31.65
CA MET A 858 37.39 -10.94 31.00
C MET A 858 38.46 -10.48 30.01
N ASP A 859 38.03 -9.89 28.90
CA ASP A 859 38.90 -9.21 27.93
C ASP A 859 38.26 -7.88 27.51
N GLU A 860 38.90 -6.78 27.91
CA GLU A 860 38.42 -5.43 27.64
C GLU A 860 38.55 -5.05 26.16
N SER A 861 39.53 -5.62 25.44
CA SER A 861 39.75 -5.31 24.02
C SER A 861 38.65 -5.87 23.12
N ASP A 862 38.09 -7.03 23.49
CA ASP A 862 36.97 -7.68 22.81
C ASP A 862 35.62 -7.40 23.51
N LEU A 863 35.60 -6.62 24.59
CA LEU A 863 34.42 -6.39 25.45
C LEU A 863 33.75 -7.72 25.90
N TYR A 864 34.57 -8.74 26.10
CA TYR A 864 34.16 -10.10 26.41
C TYR A 864 34.18 -10.34 27.93
N ILE A 865 33.08 -10.86 28.48
CA ILE A 865 32.99 -11.33 29.86
C ILE A 865 32.48 -12.77 29.80
N GLU A 866 33.22 -13.70 30.40
CA GLU A 866 32.82 -15.10 30.50
C GLU A 866 31.60 -15.25 31.44
N PRO A 867 30.63 -16.13 31.14
CA PRO A 867 29.58 -16.47 32.10
C PRO A 867 30.16 -16.90 33.44
N THR A 868 29.90 -16.09 34.46
CA THR A 868 30.54 -16.21 35.77
C THR A 868 29.51 -16.56 36.82
N MET A 869 29.69 -17.68 37.51
CA MET A 869 28.81 -18.10 38.60
C MET A 869 29.44 -17.70 39.94
N ILE A 870 28.67 -16.98 40.76
CA ILE A 870 29.11 -16.46 42.06
C ILE A 870 28.16 -16.96 43.14
N LEU A 871 28.69 -17.67 44.13
CA LEU A 871 27.96 -18.08 45.32
C LEU A 871 28.10 -16.99 46.40
N LEU A 872 26.96 -16.54 46.93
CA LEU A 872 26.91 -15.52 47.97
C LEU A 872 26.47 -16.12 49.31
N ASP A 873 27.15 -15.70 50.38
CA ASP A 873 26.76 -16.01 51.75
C ASP A 873 25.66 -15.07 52.29
N SER A 874 25.45 -13.91 51.65
CA SER A 874 24.53 -12.89 52.14
C SER A 874 23.88 -12.09 51.01
N ALA A 875 22.59 -11.80 51.16
CA ALA A 875 21.84 -10.90 50.27
C ALA A 875 22.28 -9.43 50.35
N LYS A 876 23.20 -9.07 51.27
CA LYS A 876 23.78 -7.73 51.39
C LYS A 876 25.00 -7.49 50.48
N ASP A 877 25.38 -8.45 49.65
CA ASP A 877 26.50 -8.29 48.73
C ASP A 877 26.25 -7.20 47.67
N SER A 878 27.33 -6.59 47.18
CA SER A 878 27.29 -5.61 46.10
C SER A 878 26.57 -6.10 44.83
N LEU A 879 26.64 -7.40 44.51
CA LEU A 879 25.96 -8.01 43.35
C LEU A 879 24.43 -7.96 43.44
N MET A 880 23.87 -7.75 44.63
CA MET A 880 22.42 -7.64 44.86
C MET A 880 21.92 -6.18 44.79
N SER A 881 22.82 -5.21 44.74
CA SER A 881 22.49 -3.78 44.83
C SER A 881 21.93 -3.25 43.51
N ASP A 882 22.56 -3.60 42.40
CA ASP A 882 22.23 -3.09 41.07
C ASP A 882 21.84 -4.20 40.08
N GLU A 883 21.22 -3.81 38.98
CA GLU A 883 20.94 -4.73 37.88
C GLU A 883 22.25 -5.21 37.23
N SER A 884 22.46 -6.53 37.17
CA SER A 884 23.68 -7.11 36.59
C SER A 884 23.83 -6.75 35.12
N PHE A 885 22.75 -6.89 34.32
CA PHE A 885 22.69 -6.60 32.89
C PHE A 885 23.94 -7.06 32.12
N GLY A 886 24.35 -8.30 32.42
CA GLY A 886 25.59 -8.93 32.02
C GLY A 886 25.63 -10.37 32.55
N PRO A 887 26.68 -11.13 32.24
CA PRO A 887 26.68 -12.58 32.37
C PRO A 887 27.10 -13.06 33.78
N LEU A 888 26.71 -12.33 34.83
CA LEU A 888 26.96 -12.68 36.23
C LEU A 888 25.78 -13.47 36.80
N ILE A 889 25.98 -14.76 37.09
CA ILE A 889 25.01 -15.70 37.66
C ILE A 889 25.20 -15.75 39.18
N THR A 890 24.48 -14.88 39.88
CA THR A 890 24.50 -14.84 41.35
C THR A 890 23.62 -15.94 41.93
N ILE A 891 24.14 -16.73 42.87
CA ILE A 891 23.42 -17.81 43.56
C ILE A 891 23.42 -17.53 45.07
N ILE A 892 22.25 -17.59 45.71
CA ILE A 892 22.09 -17.41 47.16
C ILE A 892 21.34 -18.62 47.73
N PRO A 893 21.86 -19.31 48.76
CA PRO A 893 21.11 -20.34 49.44
C PRO A 893 20.01 -19.76 50.35
N PHE A 894 18.90 -20.48 50.49
CA PHE A 894 17.88 -20.18 51.50
C PHE A 894 17.43 -21.44 52.25
N THR A 895 16.88 -21.26 53.45
CA THR A 895 16.42 -22.36 54.32
C THR A 895 14.90 -22.46 54.43
N SER A 896 14.16 -21.36 54.22
CA SER A 896 12.70 -21.36 54.18
C SER A 896 12.16 -20.57 52.98
N LEU A 897 11.06 -21.05 52.38
CA LEU A 897 10.43 -20.36 51.25
C LEU A 897 9.94 -18.95 51.62
N ASP A 898 9.49 -18.76 52.86
CA ASP A 898 9.07 -17.45 53.35
C ASP A 898 10.24 -16.45 53.39
N SER A 899 11.41 -16.87 53.86
CA SER A 899 12.61 -16.03 53.85
C SER A 899 13.07 -15.67 52.43
N ALA A 900 12.87 -16.57 51.46
CA ALA A 900 13.17 -16.31 50.05
C ALA A 900 12.22 -15.24 49.48
N ILE A 901 10.92 -15.34 49.75
CA ILE A 901 9.92 -14.34 49.34
C ILE A 901 10.22 -12.97 49.98
N GLU A 902 10.52 -12.94 51.27
CA GLU A 902 10.91 -11.71 51.98
C GLU A 902 12.17 -11.08 51.38
N THR A 903 13.18 -11.90 51.08
CA THR A 903 14.42 -11.44 50.44
C THR A 903 14.16 -10.88 49.04
N ALA A 904 13.31 -11.53 48.25
CA ALA A 904 12.93 -11.03 46.93
C ALA A 904 12.28 -9.65 47.01
N ASN A 905 11.26 -9.51 47.86
CA ASN A 905 10.55 -8.24 48.05
C ASN A 905 11.45 -7.13 48.61
N ALA A 906 12.37 -7.48 49.53
CA ALA A 906 13.33 -6.52 50.09
C ALA A 906 14.41 -6.10 49.09
N THR A 907 14.81 -6.99 48.17
CA THR A 907 15.80 -6.68 47.14
C THR A 907 15.20 -5.73 46.12
N HIS A 908 14.02 -6.04 45.60
CA HIS A 908 13.30 -5.20 44.66
C HIS A 908 11.80 -5.52 44.75
N ASP A 909 10.98 -4.55 45.14
CA ASP A 909 9.54 -4.76 45.36
C ASP A 909 8.76 -5.01 44.05
N THR A 910 9.26 -4.49 42.92
CA THR A 910 8.56 -4.58 41.63
C THR A 910 9.48 -4.88 40.44
N PRO A 911 10.20 -6.03 40.43
CA PRO A 911 11.02 -6.46 39.31
C PRO A 911 10.19 -6.68 38.04
N LEU A 912 10.85 -6.65 36.89
CA LEU A 912 10.19 -6.89 35.61
C LEU A 912 9.79 -8.36 35.45
N GLY A 913 10.69 -9.28 35.82
CA GLY A 913 10.52 -10.72 35.69
C GLY A 913 10.63 -11.46 37.03
N PHE A 914 9.89 -12.55 37.17
CA PHE A 914 9.95 -13.47 38.32
C PHE A 914 9.90 -14.94 37.90
N TYR A 915 10.77 -15.78 38.47
CA TYR A 915 11.01 -17.15 38.00
C TYR A 915 10.90 -18.20 39.11
N PRO A 916 9.68 -18.65 39.46
CA PRO A 916 9.48 -19.68 40.47
C PRO A 916 9.62 -21.11 39.89
N PHE A 917 10.38 -21.96 40.59
CA PHE A 917 10.54 -23.39 40.32
C PHE A 917 10.20 -24.20 41.58
N GLY A 918 9.26 -25.15 41.47
CA GLY A 918 8.83 -25.97 42.60
C GLY A 918 7.55 -26.76 42.33
N SER A 919 6.87 -27.19 43.40
CA SER A 919 5.53 -27.79 43.32
C SER A 919 4.44 -26.75 43.10
N SER A 920 3.25 -27.17 42.63
CA SER A 920 2.15 -26.25 42.31
C SER A 920 1.72 -25.37 43.49
N SER A 921 1.71 -25.91 44.72
CA SER A 921 1.34 -25.16 45.93
C SER A 921 2.41 -24.14 46.32
N GLU A 922 3.70 -24.48 46.18
CA GLU A 922 4.80 -23.55 46.43
C GLU A 922 4.82 -22.43 45.40
N ILE A 923 4.60 -22.76 44.12
CA ILE A 923 4.50 -21.78 43.02
C ILE A 923 3.36 -20.81 43.28
N GLU A 924 2.18 -21.29 43.65
CA GLU A 924 1.05 -20.41 43.97
C GLU A 924 1.37 -19.48 45.14
N LYS A 925 2.00 -20.00 46.21
CA LYS A 925 2.47 -19.19 47.33
C LYS A 925 3.47 -18.12 46.90
N MET A 926 4.43 -18.47 46.04
CA MET A 926 5.43 -17.55 45.49
C MET A 926 4.80 -16.45 44.64
N LEU A 927 3.87 -16.79 43.74
CA LEU A 927 3.17 -15.83 42.88
C LEU A 927 2.27 -14.87 43.67
N GLN A 928 1.67 -15.34 44.78
CA GLN A 928 0.92 -14.49 45.69
C GLN A 928 1.83 -13.58 46.53
N GLY A 929 3.04 -14.04 46.84
CA GLY A 929 3.98 -13.35 47.72
C GLY A 929 4.91 -12.35 47.04
N VAL A 930 5.16 -12.48 45.73
CA VAL A 930 6.11 -11.64 44.98
C VAL A 930 5.39 -10.86 43.88
N ARG A 931 5.55 -9.54 43.88
CA ARG A 931 5.03 -8.65 42.83
C ARG A 931 6.03 -8.55 41.69
N SER A 932 5.56 -8.58 40.44
CA SER A 932 6.41 -8.44 39.25
C SER A 932 5.61 -7.98 38.04
N GLY A 933 6.29 -7.52 36.98
CA GLY A 933 5.68 -7.23 35.68
C GLY A 933 5.13 -8.48 35.00
N GLY A 934 5.92 -9.57 35.03
CA GLY A 934 5.51 -10.88 34.57
C GLY A 934 6.30 -12.02 35.21
N ALA A 935 5.78 -13.24 35.08
CA ALA A 935 6.39 -14.43 35.65
C ALA A 935 6.46 -15.59 34.66
N SER A 936 7.52 -16.40 34.76
CA SER A 936 7.61 -17.68 34.05
C SER A 936 7.77 -18.81 35.04
N VAL A 937 6.73 -19.64 35.15
CA VAL A 937 6.74 -20.80 36.04
C VAL A 937 7.58 -21.90 35.42
N ASN A 938 8.55 -22.40 36.18
CA ASN A 938 9.53 -23.39 35.76
C ASN A 938 10.35 -22.97 34.52
N ASP A 939 10.52 -21.67 34.23
CA ASP A 939 11.34 -21.14 33.13
C ASP A 939 11.85 -19.71 33.42
N GLY A 940 12.79 -19.16 32.65
CA GLY A 940 13.53 -17.91 32.96
C GLY A 940 13.28 -16.70 32.04
N PHE A 941 12.40 -16.81 31.05
CA PHE A 941 12.32 -15.81 29.95
C PHE A 941 10.97 -15.81 29.20
N ILE A 942 10.28 -16.95 29.18
CA ILE A 942 9.28 -17.29 28.16
C ILE A 942 8.08 -16.33 28.12
N HIS A 943 7.60 -15.83 29.25
CA HIS A 943 6.47 -14.89 29.28
C HIS A 943 6.71 -13.63 28.43
N GLY A 944 7.96 -13.13 28.37
CA GLY A 944 8.35 -11.99 27.53
C GLY A 944 8.52 -12.33 26.05
N SER A 945 8.71 -13.61 25.71
CA SER A 945 8.84 -14.08 24.33
C SER A 945 7.51 -14.27 23.60
N LEU A 946 6.40 -14.37 24.35
CA LEU A 946 5.07 -14.64 23.78
C LEU A 946 4.45 -13.36 23.19
N GLN A 947 4.40 -13.30 21.85
CA GLN A 947 3.99 -12.12 21.07
C GLN A 947 2.59 -11.56 21.39
N THR A 948 1.67 -12.39 21.88
CA THR A 948 0.27 -11.99 22.11
C THR A 948 -0.04 -11.60 23.54
N LEU A 949 0.88 -11.83 24.48
CA LEU A 949 0.68 -11.46 25.88
C LEU A 949 1.03 -9.99 26.10
N PRO A 950 0.23 -9.24 26.89
CA PRO A 950 0.64 -7.92 27.35
C PRO A 950 1.96 -8.04 28.11
N PHE A 951 2.96 -7.28 27.68
CA PHE A 951 4.27 -7.21 28.31
C PHE A 951 4.50 -5.79 28.82
N GLY A 952 4.91 -5.68 30.08
CA GLY A 952 5.17 -4.41 30.73
C GLY A 952 5.58 -4.57 32.19
N GLY A 953 6.23 -3.54 32.73
CA GLY A 953 6.61 -3.46 34.14
C GLY A 953 5.48 -2.93 35.05
N VAL A 954 5.78 -2.92 36.34
CA VAL A 954 4.96 -2.28 37.38
C VAL A 954 5.89 -1.53 38.33
N GLY A 955 5.50 -0.36 38.82
CA GLY A 955 6.35 0.42 39.73
C GLY A 955 7.68 0.81 39.10
N ASP A 956 8.78 0.42 39.73
CA ASP A 956 10.14 0.81 39.32
C ASP A 956 10.63 0.08 38.05
N SER A 957 10.03 -1.07 37.72
CA SER A 957 10.28 -1.77 36.44
C SER A 957 9.51 -1.21 35.26
N GLY A 958 8.59 -0.26 35.49
CA GLY A 958 7.89 0.43 34.41
C GLY A 958 6.40 0.65 34.64
N GLN A 959 5.77 1.20 33.60
CA GLN A 959 4.34 1.48 33.58
C GLN A 959 3.77 1.35 32.17
N GLY A 960 2.62 0.69 32.07
CA GLY A 960 1.96 0.39 30.81
C GLY A 960 2.37 -0.99 30.29
N ALA A 961 1.74 -1.42 29.22
CA ALA A 961 2.06 -2.69 28.56
C ALA A 961 1.83 -2.58 27.06
N TYR A 962 2.55 -3.40 26.30
CA TYR A 962 2.42 -3.50 24.84
C TYR A 962 2.49 -4.97 24.40
N ARG A 963 2.70 -5.20 23.09
CA ARG A 963 2.66 -6.47 22.33
C ARG A 963 1.25 -6.84 21.84
N GLY A 964 1.17 -7.33 20.61
CA GLY A 964 -0.09 -7.72 19.96
C GLY A 964 -1.23 -6.71 20.13
N LYS A 965 -2.32 -7.15 20.75
CA LYS A 965 -3.50 -6.31 21.03
C LYS A 965 -3.21 -5.19 22.03
N ALA A 966 -2.36 -5.45 23.04
CA ALA A 966 -1.99 -4.46 24.04
C ALA A 966 -1.20 -3.30 23.43
N SER A 967 -0.36 -3.56 22.41
CA SER A 967 0.25 -2.49 21.60
C SER A 967 -0.80 -1.59 20.96
N PHE A 968 -1.83 -2.16 20.31
CA PHE A 968 -2.90 -1.36 19.70
C PHE A 968 -3.63 -0.50 20.75
N ASP A 969 -3.91 -1.05 21.93
CA ASP A 969 -4.58 -0.31 23.01
C ASP A 969 -3.69 0.76 23.65
N CYS A 970 -2.40 0.46 23.84
CA CYS A 970 -1.39 1.40 24.36
C CYS A 970 -1.34 2.71 23.54
N PHE A 971 -1.54 2.60 22.23
CA PHE A 971 -1.51 3.73 21.30
C PHE A 971 -2.89 4.20 20.82
N SER A 972 -3.98 3.77 21.49
CA SER A 972 -5.35 4.18 21.17
C SER A 972 -6.06 4.82 22.38
N HIS A 973 -6.83 5.88 22.13
CA HIS A 973 -7.80 6.38 23.09
C HIS A 973 -9.13 5.62 22.97
N ARG A 974 -9.67 5.19 24.12
CA ARG A 974 -10.98 4.54 24.26
C ARG A 974 -12.07 5.60 24.47
N ARG A 975 -12.64 6.09 23.38
CA ARG A 975 -13.66 7.13 23.39
C ARG A 975 -15.06 6.55 23.59
N THR A 976 -15.68 6.85 24.73
CA THR A 976 -17.09 6.49 24.98
C THR A 976 -18.03 7.38 24.17
N VAL A 977 -18.96 6.76 23.44
CA VAL A 977 -19.95 7.44 22.60
C VAL A 977 -21.34 6.95 22.98
N THR A 978 -22.24 7.88 23.26
CA THR A 978 -23.67 7.65 23.42
C THR A 978 -24.46 8.44 22.37
N LYS A 979 -25.63 7.95 22.02
CA LYS A 979 -26.57 8.61 21.11
C LYS A 979 -27.95 8.62 21.74
N THR A 980 -28.37 9.78 22.24
CA THR A 980 -29.74 9.98 22.74
C THR A 980 -30.69 10.18 21.57
N PRO A 981 -31.63 9.26 21.30
CA PRO A 981 -32.58 9.44 20.22
C PRO A 981 -33.69 10.43 20.64
N GLY A 982 -34.18 11.24 19.70
CA GLY A 982 -35.18 12.28 20.00
C GLY A 982 -36.48 11.75 20.62
N TRP A 983 -36.87 10.50 20.32
CA TRP A 983 -38.05 9.88 20.94
C TRP A 983 -37.87 9.61 22.45
N ALA A 984 -36.64 9.49 22.94
CA ALA A 984 -36.36 9.23 24.36
C ALA A 984 -36.51 10.49 25.22
N GLU A 985 -36.72 11.66 24.62
CA GLU A 985 -36.80 12.96 25.31
C GLU A 985 -37.91 12.99 26.36
N GLY A 986 -39.10 12.46 26.02
CA GLY A 986 -40.21 12.37 26.96
C GLY A 986 -39.90 11.46 28.16
N LEU A 987 -39.24 10.32 27.92
CA LEU A 987 -38.83 9.39 28.98
C LEU A 987 -37.75 9.96 29.88
N LEU A 988 -36.88 10.82 29.33
CA LEU A 988 -35.78 11.48 30.07
C LEU A 988 -36.20 12.79 30.73
N SER A 989 -37.43 13.27 30.52
CA SER A 989 -37.93 14.56 31.02
C SER A 989 -37.85 14.74 32.53
N PHE A 990 -37.81 13.65 33.30
CA PHE A 990 -37.62 13.68 34.76
C PHE A 990 -36.29 14.33 35.18
N ARG A 991 -35.30 14.41 34.29
CA ARG A 991 -34.00 15.06 34.53
C ARG A 991 -34.02 16.58 34.35
N TYR A 992 -35.12 17.16 33.85
CA TYR A 992 -35.22 18.60 33.58
C TYR A 992 -35.93 19.36 34.70
N PRO A 993 -35.48 20.59 35.03
CA PRO A 993 -36.20 21.48 35.94
C PRO A 993 -37.59 21.89 35.41
N PRO A 994 -38.54 22.26 36.29
CA PRO A 994 -38.46 22.17 37.74
C PRO A 994 -38.55 20.71 38.23
N TYR A 995 -37.87 20.39 39.33
CA TYR A 995 -37.70 19.01 39.84
C TYR A 995 -38.82 18.53 40.78
N GLU A 996 -39.79 19.39 41.07
CA GLU A 996 -40.90 19.07 41.96
C GLU A 996 -41.67 17.82 41.46
N GLY A 997 -41.93 16.87 42.37
CA GLY A 997 -42.61 15.60 42.06
C GLY A 997 -41.79 14.54 41.27
N LYS A 998 -40.64 14.90 40.68
CA LYS A 998 -39.87 14.00 39.78
C LYS A 998 -38.89 13.05 40.51
N LEU A 999 -38.58 13.31 41.78
CA LEU A 999 -37.61 12.52 42.55
C LEU A 999 -37.99 11.03 42.67
N ALA A 1000 -39.28 10.72 42.85
CA ALA A 1000 -39.76 9.35 42.95
C ALA A 1000 -39.65 8.56 41.62
N GLN A 1001 -39.72 9.26 40.48
CA GLN A 1001 -39.55 8.68 39.15
C GLN A 1001 -38.07 8.38 38.86
N MET A 1002 -37.17 9.29 39.26
CA MET A 1002 -35.71 9.07 39.19
C MET A 1002 -35.29 7.88 40.06
N ARG A 1003 -35.79 7.79 41.31
CA ARG A 1003 -35.47 6.68 42.22
C ARG A 1003 -35.94 5.32 41.69
N ARG A 1004 -37.13 5.26 41.09
CA ARG A 1004 -37.66 4.03 40.47
C ARG A 1004 -36.87 3.54 39.25
N SER A 1005 -36.21 4.44 38.52
CA SER A 1005 -35.50 4.11 37.28
C SER A 1005 -34.01 3.78 37.46
N GLY A 1006 -33.39 4.13 38.60
CA GLY A 1006 -31.94 4.03 38.78
C GLY A 1006 -31.42 3.36 40.07
N LEU A 1007 -32.25 3.08 41.08
CA LEU A 1007 -31.77 2.43 42.31
C LEU A 1007 -31.73 0.91 42.16
N LEU A 1008 -30.52 0.35 42.25
CA LEU A 1008 -30.33 -1.08 42.47
C LEU A 1008 -30.81 -1.45 43.87
N LYS A 1009 -31.44 -2.61 43.99
CA LYS A 1009 -31.80 -3.16 45.30
C LYS A 1009 -30.63 -4.00 45.81
N PRO A 1010 -30.18 -3.83 47.07
CA PRO A 1010 -29.13 -4.67 47.61
C PRO A 1010 -29.62 -6.13 47.61
N ASN A 1011 -28.81 -7.01 47.06
CA ASN A 1011 -28.97 -8.45 47.19
C ASN A 1011 -28.34 -8.97 48.49
N PHE A 1012 -28.08 -8.10 49.47
CA PHE A 1012 -27.51 -8.43 50.77
C PHE A 1012 -28.24 -7.73 51.92
N ASP A 1013 -28.13 -8.27 53.13
CA ASP A 1013 -28.61 -7.63 54.36
C ASP A 1013 -27.60 -6.59 54.91
N ARG A 1014 -27.96 -5.99 56.05
CA ARG A 1014 -27.11 -5.01 56.74
C ARG A 1014 -25.84 -5.65 57.35
N ASP A 1015 -25.81 -6.97 57.45
CA ASP A 1015 -24.64 -7.74 57.92
C ASP A 1015 -23.79 -8.23 56.74
N GLY A 1016 -24.10 -7.81 55.51
CA GLY A 1016 -23.35 -8.14 54.29
C GLY A 1016 -23.62 -9.54 53.73
N LYS A 1017 -24.62 -10.27 54.25
CA LYS A 1017 -24.95 -11.62 53.76
C LYS A 1017 -25.87 -11.56 52.56
N GLU A 1018 -25.56 -12.30 51.50
CA GLU A 1018 -26.39 -12.39 50.31
C GLU A 1018 -27.79 -12.95 50.62
N LYS A 1019 -28.82 -12.23 50.19
CA LYS A 1019 -30.23 -12.65 50.20
C LYS A 1019 -30.58 -13.26 48.84
N LEU A 1020 -30.98 -14.53 48.86
CA LEU A 1020 -31.65 -15.16 47.72
C LEU A 1020 -33.03 -14.53 47.53
N SER A 1021 -33.32 -14.02 46.33
CA SER A 1021 -34.66 -13.58 45.95
C SER A 1021 -35.64 -14.75 46.10
N VAL A 1022 -36.85 -14.51 46.59
CA VAL A 1022 -37.93 -15.53 46.70
C VAL A 1022 -38.16 -16.23 45.35
N VAL A 1023 -38.02 -15.49 44.24
CA VAL A 1023 -38.14 -16.04 42.88
C VAL A 1023 -36.98 -17.00 42.57
N THR A 1024 -35.75 -16.64 42.93
CA THR A 1024 -34.58 -17.51 42.79
C THR A 1024 -34.65 -18.72 43.71
N TYR A 1025 -35.20 -18.56 44.91
CA TYR A 1025 -35.44 -19.63 45.89
C TYR A 1025 -36.45 -20.66 45.38
N CYS A 1026 -37.51 -20.22 44.71
CA CYS A 1026 -38.49 -21.08 44.04
C CYS A 1026 -37.92 -21.76 42.79
N LEU A 1027 -37.22 -21.01 41.92
CA LEU A 1027 -36.64 -21.53 40.68
C LEU A 1027 -35.48 -22.52 40.91
N THR A 1028 -34.86 -22.52 42.08
CA THR A 1028 -33.77 -23.45 42.42
C THR A 1028 -34.22 -24.66 43.23
N LEU A 1029 -35.53 -24.82 43.52
CA LEU A 1029 -36.06 -25.84 44.43
C LEU A 1029 -35.34 -25.82 45.79
N CYS A 1030 -35.15 -24.63 46.37
CA CYS A 1030 -34.45 -24.42 47.65
C CYS A 1030 -33.00 -24.93 47.65
N ALA A 1031 -32.33 -25.00 46.49
CA ALA A 1031 -30.95 -25.44 46.39
C ALA A 1031 -29.98 -24.25 46.51
N LYS A 1032 -28.85 -24.45 47.18
CA LYS A 1032 -27.83 -23.40 47.40
C LYS A 1032 -26.93 -23.15 46.18
N SER A 1033 -26.97 -24.01 45.16
CA SER A 1033 -26.20 -23.85 43.91
C SER A 1033 -26.99 -24.35 42.69
N ILE A 1034 -26.60 -23.90 41.48
CA ILE A 1034 -27.17 -24.36 40.22
C ILE A 1034 -26.91 -25.86 40.00
N SER A 1035 -25.72 -26.35 40.37
CA SER A 1035 -25.37 -27.77 40.30
C SER A 1035 -26.25 -28.64 41.21
N SER A 1036 -26.58 -28.16 42.41
CA SER A 1036 -27.50 -28.86 43.33
C SER A 1036 -28.97 -28.73 42.90
N SER A 1037 -29.34 -27.66 42.18
CA SER A 1037 -30.67 -27.48 41.61
C SER A 1037 -30.95 -28.50 40.48
N LEU A 1038 -29.99 -28.74 39.58
CA LEU A 1038 -30.11 -29.72 38.50
C LEU A 1038 -30.37 -31.15 39.03
N VAL A 1039 -29.70 -31.53 40.11
CA VAL A 1039 -29.91 -32.83 40.78
C VAL A 1039 -31.33 -32.94 41.35
N ARG A 1040 -31.86 -31.86 41.93
CA ARG A 1040 -33.24 -31.84 42.47
C ARG A 1040 -34.29 -31.85 41.37
N TYR A 1041 -34.08 -31.13 40.27
CA TYR A 1041 -34.95 -31.20 39.10
C TYR A 1041 -34.96 -32.60 38.49
N ALA A 1042 -33.81 -33.26 38.38
CA ALA A 1042 -33.74 -34.65 37.92
C ALA A 1042 -34.50 -35.62 38.84
N ALA A 1043 -34.40 -35.44 40.17
CA ALA A 1043 -35.13 -36.27 41.13
C ALA A 1043 -36.66 -36.08 41.04
N VAL A 1044 -37.14 -34.84 40.87
CA VAL A 1044 -38.58 -34.54 40.67
C VAL A 1044 -39.09 -35.14 39.36
N LEU A 1045 -38.28 -35.08 38.29
CA LEU A 1045 -38.63 -35.62 36.98
C LEU A 1045 -38.69 -37.16 37.01
N LEU A 1046 -37.76 -37.82 37.70
CA LEU A 1046 -37.79 -39.27 37.94
C LEU A 1046 -39.00 -39.70 38.80
N ALA A 1047 -39.33 -38.94 39.85
CA ALA A 1047 -40.53 -39.19 40.65
C ALA A 1047 -41.82 -39.01 39.85
N GLY A 1048 -41.88 -38.00 38.96
CA GLY A 1048 -42.99 -37.78 38.03
C GLY A 1048 -43.16 -38.93 37.03
N ILE A 1049 -42.07 -39.42 36.44
CA ILE A 1049 -42.08 -40.59 35.55
C ILE A 1049 -42.53 -41.84 36.31
N GLY A 1050 -42.04 -42.05 37.53
CA GLY A 1050 -42.44 -43.17 38.39
C GLY A 1050 -43.93 -43.13 38.76
N LEU A 1051 -44.46 -41.95 39.09
CA LEU A 1051 -45.88 -41.74 39.38
C LEU A 1051 -46.75 -41.97 38.14
N GLN A 1052 -46.31 -41.50 36.96
CA GLN A 1052 -47.01 -41.72 35.71
C GLN A 1052 -47.03 -43.22 35.32
N GLN A 1053 -45.93 -43.94 35.53
CA GLN A 1053 -45.89 -45.40 35.35
C GLN A 1053 -46.77 -46.14 36.36
N TYR A 1054 -46.85 -45.66 37.61
CA TYR A 1054 -47.75 -46.22 38.63
C TYR A 1054 -49.22 -46.00 38.27
N LEU A 1055 -49.60 -44.81 37.82
CA LEU A 1055 -50.96 -44.48 37.39
C LEU A 1055 -51.38 -45.26 36.15
N ASN A 1056 -50.48 -45.43 35.17
CA ASN A 1056 -50.72 -46.25 33.97
C ASN A 1056 -50.83 -47.76 34.23
N ARG A 1057 -50.46 -48.25 35.42
CA ARG A 1057 -50.64 -49.66 35.82
C ARG A 1057 -51.94 -49.91 36.59
N ARG A 1058 -52.69 -48.86 36.93
CA ARG A 1058 -53.92 -48.93 37.74
C ARG A 1058 -55.19 -48.55 36.99
N GLY A 1059 -55.10 -48.07 35.76
CA GLY A 1059 -56.21 -47.95 34.81
C GLY A 1059 -56.04 -48.97 33.72
#